data_AF-A0A2C5Y9G4-F1
#
_entry.id   AF-A0A2C5Y9G4-F1
#
_cell.length_a   1.000
_cell.length_b   1.000
_cell.length_c   1.000
_cell.angle_alpha   90.00
_cell.angle_beta   90.00
_cell.angle_gamma   90.00
#
_symmetry.space_group_name_H-M   'P 1'
#
loop_
_entity.id
_entity.type
_entity.pdbx_description
1 polymer ?
#
loop_
_entity_poly.entity_id
_entity_poly.type
_entity_poly.pdbx_seq_one_letter_code
_entity_poly.pdbx_strand_id
1 'polypeptide(L)'
;MHIHEQSASDAKTNRLESQHLKHYDQGAYHAILPQARRLVQVQHDEFYVLQELQNTGQCESELMVREGQVQVARQMIEPPEGRNSVMQLNMGEGKSSVIIPLVSLALSDGSQLMPFSRAIQLDLGKASKIRKLAMECMQQGGVMMVQPEHLLSFQLMGLETQIARDIVDESDENFSVKFELTYTIGQQQPIDYSPDRWIMVQEVLELVAQLSTDLKREFPNSVDLDNRRAGRFPRIRVLRPDAQEAMVNLIATTILERGIKGLPIAHQPRQIKERIRVYITKLALSREEAAAVEEGPFWSEITIKPILLLRGLLAGGILAFALGQKRWRVNYGIDETREKKIRLAVPFRAKDSPTPRSEFSHADVVIILTCLSYYYSGLANNDLFVIFEQLVRAENSAIEYGVWIKPCKNLPEPYKQLEGVNLCDRIQCESDIFPHLSYSKGAIDYFLSKMVFAKESREFPYKLSASGWDLGKKKARPVTGFSGTNDSRYVLPLDVTQLDLPKQKHTNALVLEYLLQPENSIAMAPQTTKASSFDSETLLDMMGTMSTKPRVVLDVGAQIIDVCNLEFSRKWLSLPQYRDDEEIQAVVFFNDVDELIVLDKAGNTEELQTSPFATQLGQCLVLLDEAHTRGTDLRLPADYRAAVTLGANLTKDRLVQACMRMRRLGKGQSVVFCIPWEVSHNILLHQGRVGALENSISIADVLCWVIKDTCNDLQRTIPLWLTQGCRFHNQKPIWDARPASTQANDETKTQWAQRFLAPEAQTLEQQYMPDKASTSLSSILQPLSSSVRELFEKPCADFGLIKVCRATGMHREEERELSPEVERVKQIELPPPVKAREHSVDRDVRDFISSGQLPKSPASLMPAFEALRGTSAATHLDVADFPRHLWVTNDFGRTVELGTAKGFTDSFQRPVQWILTSNCGNVLVISPFEAESLITQIEESGIVTLHIYSPRISLELQPLDHLALYTVPARQPSLTIPVPTTIQLNLFAGQLYLGSFEKYTQVCEALGLASTPPDESVILGPDGFIPPGLTAGALVNNSGLTKSPVKFLKVLMTRVRRNCETIERTHLGKILDGEILGQRDFES
;
A
#
# COMPACT_ATOMS: atom_id res chain seq x y z
N MET A 1 25.12 36.21 34.79
CA MET A 1 25.76 35.19 33.94
C MET A 1 25.03 33.89 34.26
N HIS A 2 24.04 33.39 33.53
CA HIS A 2 23.90 33.24 32.09
C HIS A 2 22.48 33.63 31.66
N ILE A 3 22.39 34.79 30.98
CA ILE A 3 21.29 35.19 30.11
C ILE A 3 22.01 35.41 28.78
N HIS A 4 22.04 34.39 27.92
CA HIS A 4 22.46 34.43 26.50
C HIS A 4 22.59 32.97 26.01
N GLU A 5 21.46 32.28 25.78
CA GLU A 5 21.47 31.04 24.97
C GLU A 5 20.07 30.62 24.45
N GLN A 6 18.99 31.29 24.84
CA GLN A 6 17.64 31.02 24.31
C GLN A 6 17.29 31.74 22.99
N SER A 7 18.15 32.63 22.47
CA SER A 7 17.90 33.32 21.19
C SER A 7 18.38 32.54 19.95
N ALA A 8 18.99 31.36 20.11
CA ALA A 8 19.50 30.55 19.01
C ALA A 8 18.60 29.36 18.65
N SER A 9 17.73 28.88 19.56
CA SER A 9 16.75 27.83 19.23
C SER A 9 15.58 28.39 18.42
N ASP A 10 15.08 29.59 18.77
CA ASP A 10 13.96 30.22 18.07
C ASP A 10 14.31 30.65 16.63
N ALA A 11 15.61 30.84 16.32
CA ALA A 11 16.07 31.10 14.96
C ALA A 11 16.21 29.82 14.11
N LYS A 12 16.37 28.64 14.73
CA LYS A 12 16.41 27.34 14.03
C LYS A 12 14.99 26.79 13.79
N THR A 13 14.05 27.00 14.71
CA THR A 13 12.64 26.64 14.50
C THR A 13 12.02 27.52 13.41
N ASN A 14 12.31 28.83 13.38
CA ASN A 14 11.89 29.69 12.28
C ASN A 14 12.50 29.32 10.91
N ARG A 15 13.69 28.69 10.87
CA ARG A 15 14.30 28.21 9.61
C ARG A 15 13.63 26.94 9.07
N LEU A 16 13.23 26.01 9.94
CA LEU A 16 12.45 24.82 9.55
C LEU A 16 10.98 25.18 9.24
N GLU A 17 10.39 26.15 9.96
CA GLU A 17 9.05 26.68 9.65
C GLU A 17 9.02 27.45 8.32
N SER A 18 10.14 28.05 7.90
CA SER A 18 10.26 28.67 6.58
C SER A 18 10.24 27.65 5.43
N GLN A 19 10.61 26.38 5.66
CA GLN A 19 10.54 25.32 4.64
C GLN A 19 9.13 24.78 4.43
N HIS A 20 8.27 24.79 5.45
CA HIS A 20 6.90 24.26 5.35
C HIS A 20 5.86 25.25 4.80
N LEU A 21 6.15 26.56 4.85
CA LEU A 21 5.37 27.59 4.16
C LEU A 21 5.85 27.86 2.71
N LYS A 22 6.93 27.23 2.24
CA LYS A 22 7.49 27.46 0.89
C LYS A 22 6.66 26.86 -0.26
N HIS A 23 5.86 25.82 -0.01
CA HIS A 23 5.07 25.15 -1.06
C HIS A 23 3.85 25.95 -1.55
N TYR A 24 3.54 27.07 -0.90
CA TYR A 24 2.80 28.15 -1.53
C TYR A 24 3.77 29.31 -1.63
N ASP A 25 4.34 29.47 -2.82
CA ASP A 25 5.14 30.59 -3.29
C ASP A 25 5.28 31.72 -2.24
N GLN A 26 6.25 31.57 -1.33
CA GLN A 26 6.64 32.65 -0.43
C GLN A 26 7.04 33.89 -1.25
N GLY A 27 7.42 33.72 -2.53
CA GLY A 27 7.63 34.79 -3.50
C GLY A 27 6.33 35.51 -3.90
N ALA A 28 5.23 34.79 -4.15
CA ALA A 28 3.91 35.38 -4.35
C ALA A 28 3.47 36.13 -3.09
N TYR A 29 3.66 35.56 -1.89
CA TYR A 29 3.24 36.22 -0.64
C TYR A 29 4.12 37.40 -0.23
N HIS A 30 5.44 37.33 -0.45
CA HIS A 30 6.34 38.49 -0.33
C HIS A 30 6.07 39.56 -1.40
N ALA A 31 5.43 39.22 -2.52
CA ALA A 31 4.92 40.18 -3.50
C ALA A 31 3.53 40.75 -3.14
N ILE A 32 2.65 39.95 -2.54
CA ILE A 32 1.27 40.30 -2.14
C ILE A 32 1.27 41.23 -0.92
N LEU A 33 2.12 41.01 0.09
CA LEU A 33 2.15 41.81 1.32
C LEU A 33 2.47 43.30 1.09
N PRO A 34 3.48 43.65 0.26
CA PRO A 34 3.73 45.04 -0.12
C PRO A 34 2.66 45.63 -1.05
N GLN A 35 1.93 44.83 -1.83
CA GLN A 35 0.84 45.30 -2.68
C GLN A 35 -0.44 45.58 -1.88
N ALA A 36 -0.81 44.66 -0.97
CA ALA A 36 -1.92 44.85 -0.03
C ALA A 36 -1.69 46.04 0.90
N ARG A 37 -0.47 46.19 1.47
CA ARG A 37 -0.11 47.35 2.30
C ARG A 37 -0.05 48.67 1.53
N ARG A 38 0.29 48.65 0.23
CA ARG A 38 0.29 49.86 -0.62
C ARG A 38 -1.11 50.30 -1.03
N LEU A 39 -2.03 49.37 -1.25
CA LEU A 39 -3.42 49.66 -1.56
C LEU A 39 -4.22 50.12 -0.32
N VAL A 40 -3.87 49.64 0.88
CA VAL A 40 -4.37 50.15 2.18
C VAL A 40 -4.02 51.64 2.42
N GLN A 41 -3.00 52.19 1.76
CA GLN A 41 -2.69 53.64 1.87
C GLN A 41 -3.69 54.55 1.12
N VAL A 42 -4.59 53.99 0.30
CA VAL A 42 -5.57 54.73 -0.53
C VAL A 42 -6.97 54.78 0.14
N GLN A 43 -7.08 54.32 1.38
CA GLN A 43 -8.31 53.78 1.97
C GLN A 43 -9.12 54.78 2.83
N HIS A 44 -9.48 55.95 2.31
CA HIS A 44 -10.32 56.90 3.08
C HIS A 44 -11.67 57.28 2.47
N ASP A 45 -12.15 56.60 1.42
CA ASP A 45 -13.57 56.71 1.03
C ASP A 45 -14.06 55.47 0.25
N GLU A 46 -15.04 54.77 0.83
CA GLU A 46 -15.68 53.54 0.31
C GLU A 46 -16.35 53.78 -1.06
N PHE A 47 -16.78 55.02 -1.31
CA PHE A 47 -17.38 55.44 -2.58
C PHE A 47 -16.33 55.58 -3.69
N TYR A 48 -15.07 55.87 -3.34
CA TYR A 48 -14.01 56.15 -4.30
C TYR A 48 -13.42 54.89 -4.92
N VAL A 49 -13.28 53.77 -4.18
CA VAL A 49 -12.74 52.51 -4.74
C VAL A 49 -13.71 51.89 -5.76
N LEU A 50 -15.02 51.92 -5.49
CA LEU A 50 -16.05 51.45 -6.42
C LEU A 50 -16.18 52.38 -7.66
N GLN A 51 -15.95 53.68 -7.48
CA GLN A 51 -15.95 54.67 -8.56
C GLN A 51 -14.65 54.64 -9.37
N GLU A 52 -13.50 54.34 -8.76
CA GLU A 52 -12.22 54.10 -9.45
C GLU A 52 -12.29 52.79 -10.25
N LEU A 53 -12.85 51.71 -9.69
CA LEU A 53 -13.13 50.46 -10.42
C LEU A 53 -14.08 50.65 -11.62
N GLN A 54 -14.86 51.73 -11.67
CA GLN A 54 -15.64 52.14 -12.83
C GLN A 54 -14.88 53.08 -13.77
N ASN A 55 -13.82 53.75 -13.29
CA ASN A 55 -13.03 54.76 -14.00
C ASN A 55 -11.58 54.34 -14.36
N THR A 56 -11.12 53.11 -14.06
CA THR A 56 -9.68 52.74 -14.13
C THR A 56 -9.08 52.76 -15.55
N GLY A 57 -8.48 53.90 -15.90
CA GLY A 57 -7.49 54.06 -16.97
C GLY A 57 -6.04 54.00 -16.49
N GLN A 58 -5.74 54.23 -15.19
CA GLN A 58 -4.40 54.14 -14.62
C GLN A 58 -4.47 54.36 -13.10
N CYS A 59 -4.08 53.39 -12.28
CA CYS A 59 -3.70 53.66 -10.89
C CYS A 59 -2.23 54.16 -10.90
N GLU A 60 -1.86 55.05 -9.97
CA GLU A 60 -0.59 55.79 -9.88
C GLU A 60 0.71 54.94 -9.79
N SER A 61 0.64 53.62 -9.93
CA SER A 61 1.77 52.68 -9.80
C SER A 61 2.08 51.86 -11.07
N GLU A 62 1.74 52.36 -12.27
CA GLU A 62 1.90 51.66 -13.57
C GLU A 62 1.16 50.30 -13.68
N LEU A 63 0.30 49.97 -12.72
CA LEU A 63 -0.45 48.72 -12.66
C LEU A 63 -1.80 48.91 -13.37
N MET A 64 -1.83 48.59 -14.66
CA MET A 64 -3.06 48.65 -15.46
C MET A 64 -3.93 47.41 -15.14
N VAL A 65 -4.97 47.59 -14.33
CA VAL A 65 -6.00 46.56 -14.10
C VAL A 65 -6.85 46.44 -15.37
N ARG A 66 -6.88 45.24 -15.95
CA ARG A 66 -7.62 44.98 -17.20
C ARG A 66 -9.11 44.90 -16.91
N GLU A 67 -9.94 45.33 -17.85
CA GLU A 67 -11.40 45.29 -17.75
C GLU A 67 -11.92 43.88 -17.38
N GLY A 68 -11.30 42.82 -17.93
CA GLY A 68 -11.62 41.44 -17.58
C GLY A 68 -11.35 41.07 -16.13
N GLN A 69 -10.26 41.57 -15.53
CA GLN A 69 -9.92 41.37 -14.12
C GLN A 69 -10.92 42.10 -13.21
N VAL A 70 -11.32 43.33 -13.57
CA VAL A 70 -12.33 44.10 -12.84
C VAL A 70 -13.68 43.40 -12.86
N GLN A 71 -14.13 42.93 -14.02
CA GLN A 71 -15.41 42.22 -14.14
C GLN A 71 -15.45 40.99 -13.25
N VAL A 72 -14.37 40.22 -13.28
CA VAL A 72 -14.20 39.02 -12.47
C VAL A 72 -14.18 39.35 -10.97
N ALA A 73 -13.42 40.37 -10.55
CA ALA A 73 -13.39 40.83 -9.16
C ALA A 73 -14.78 41.29 -8.67
N ARG A 74 -15.55 42.02 -9.48
CA ARG A 74 -16.92 42.43 -9.12
C ARG A 74 -17.83 41.23 -8.85
N GLN A 75 -17.78 40.22 -9.71
CA GLN A 75 -18.57 39.01 -9.54
C GLN A 75 -18.12 38.19 -8.32
N MET A 76 -16.86 38.30 -7.91
CA MET A 76 -16.40 37.67 -6.67
C MET A 76 -16.84 38.38 -5.41
N ILE A 77 -16.91 39.72 -5.43
CA ILE A 77 -17.36 40.53 -4.31
C ILE A 77 -18.88 40.31 -4.15
N GLU A 78 -19.62 40.45 -5.25
CA GLU A 78 -21.08 40.27 -5.31
C GLU A 78 -21.46 39.16 -6.31
N PRO A 79 -21.40 37.88 -5.90
CA PRO A 79 -21.79 36.78 -6.76
C PRO A 79 -23.31 36.80 -7.01
N PRO A 80 -23.75 36.36 -8.21
CA PRO A 80 -25.16 36.31 -8.55
C PRO A 80 -26.00 35.57 -7.51
N GLU A 81 -27.09 36.21 -7.06
CA GLU A 81 -28.02 35.67 -6.06
C GLU A 81 -27.37 35.30 -4.71
N GLY A 82 -26.15 35.78 -4.42
CA GLY A 82 -25.43 35.45 -3.20
C GLY A 82 -25.10 33.95 -3.08
N ARG A 83 -24.94 33.25 -4.20
CA ARG A 83 -24.56 31.82 -4.21
C ARG A 83 -23.04 31.65 -4.14
N ASN A 84 -22.58 30.49 -3.66
CA ASN A 84 -21.17 30.14 -3.74
C ASN A 84 -20.83 29.93 -5.22
N SER A 85 -19.70 30.46 -5.70
CA SER A 85 -19.38 30.42 -7.12
C SER A 85 -17.88 30.27 -7.41
N VAL A 86 -17.55 29.40 -8.35
CA VAL A 86 -16.22 29.27 -8.93
C VAL A 86 -16.25 29.84 -10.34
N MET A 87 -15.28 30.66 -10.67
CA MET A 87 -15.14 31.30 -11.98
C MET A 87 -13.88 30.79 -12.69
N GLN A 88 -13.83 30.96 -14.01
CA GLN A 88 -12.65 30.60 -14.80
C GLN A 88 -11.83 31.84 -15.19
N LEU A 89 -10.50 31.76 -15.02
CA LEU A 89 -9.58 32.74 -15.59
C LEU A 89 -8.26 32.08 -16.03
N ASN A 90 -7.75 32.50 -17.20
CA ASN A 90 -6.55 31.94 -17.78
C ASN A 90 -5.32 32.18 -16.89
N MET A 91 -4.36 31.27 -16.96
CA MET A 91 -3.09 31.41 -16.23
C MET A 91 -2.28 32.60 -16.77
N GLY A 92 -1.67 33.35 -15.86
CA GLY A 92 -0.91 34.56 -16.23
C GLY A 92 -1.78 35.80 -16.44
N GLU A 93 -3.10 35.71 -16.25
CA GLU A 93 -4.01 36.87 -16.28
C GLU A 93 -4.16 37.58 -14.93
N GLY A 94 -3.30 37.28 -13.96
CA GLY A 94 -3.23 38.01 -12.68
C GLY A 94 -4.26 37.60 -11.62
N LYS A 95 -4.64 36.32 -11.56
CA LYS A 95 -5.54 35.77 -10.51
C LYS A 95 -5.05 36.12 -9.10
N SER A 96 -3.90 35.58 -8.72
CA SER A 96 -3.35 35.71 -7.37
C SER A 96 -2.60 37.03 -7.17
N SER A 97 -2.09 37.65 -8.24
CA SER A 97 -1.31 38.90 -8.16
C SER A 97 -2.13 40.19 -8.30
N VAL A 98 -3.38 40.12 -8.76
CA VAL A 98 -4.25 41.30 -8.96
C VAL A 98 -5.64 41.08 -8.36
N ILE A 99 -6.33 40.00 -8.71
CA ILE A 99 -7.74 39.82 -8.36
C ILE A 99 -7.93 39.46 -6.88
N ILE A 100 -7.19 38.48 -6.36
CA ILE A 100 -7.30 38.10 -4.94
C ILE A 100 -6.99 39.28 -4.01
N PRO A 101 -5.91 40.06 -4.23
CA PRO A 101 -5.66 41.29 -3.46
C PRO A 101 -6.81 42.30 -3.56
N LEU A 102 -7.31 42.59 -4.78
CA LEU A 102 -8.43 43.53 -4.99
C LEU A 102 -9.69 43.12 -4.23
N VAL A 103 -10.08 41.85 -4.34
CA VAL A 103 -11.27 41.32 -3.69
C VAL A 103 -11.10 41.29 -2.16
N SER A 104 -9.90 40.96 -1.68
CA SER A 104 -9.59 40.99 -0.25
C SER A 104 -9.69 42.41 0.33
N LEU A 105 -9.20 43.42 -0.39
CA LEU A 105 -9.29 44.83 0.03
C LEU A 105 -10.71 45.38 0.00
N ALA A 106 -11.53 44.95 -0.96
CA ALA A 106 -12.93 45.36 -1.03
C ALA A 106 -13.79 44.74 0.09
N LEU A 107 -13.35 43.62 0.67
CA LEU A 107 -14.11 42.84 1.65
C LEU A 107 -13.55 42.93 3.08
N SER A 108 -12.39 43.57 3.27
CA SER A 108 -11.66 43.64 4.55
C SER A 108 -11.10 45.04 4.79
N ASP A 109 -10.91 45.39 6.07
CA ASP A 109 -10.33 46.68 6.47
C ASP A 109 -8.79 46.69 6.32
N GLY A 110 -8.17 45.56 5.95
CA GLY A 110 -6.74 45.46 5.57
C GLY A 110 -5.74 45.61 6.72
N SER A 111 -6.21 45.64 7.97
CA SER A 111 -5.44 46.03 9.16
C SER A 111 -4.53 44.93 9.74
N GLN A 112 -4.87 43.65 9.56
CA GLN A 112 -4.17 42.52 10.18
C GLN A 112 -4.14 41.28 9.29
N LEU A 113 -2.99 40.60 9.24
CA LEU A 113 -2.76 39.33 8.54
C LEU A 113 -2.37 38.26 9.56
N MET A 114 -3.12 37.17 9.66
CA MET A 114 -2.85 36.08 10.59
C MET A 114 -2.57 34.76 9.85
N PRO A 115 -1.31 34.27 9.84
CA PRO A 115 -1.01 32.90 9.46
C PRO A 115 -1.30 31.96 10.63
N PHE A 116 -1.81 30.76 10.34
CA PHE A 116 -2.04 29.72 11.35
C PHE A 116 -1.37 28.40 10.94
N SER A 117 -0.65 27.76 11.87
CA SER A 117 -0.02 26.44 11.67
C SER A 117 -0.62 25.40 12.60
N ARG A 118 -0.93 24.22 12.06
CA ARG A 118 -1.38 23.05 12.81
C ARG A 118 -0.29 22.36 13.63
N ALA A 119 0.99 22.66 13.42
CA ALA A 119 2.07 22.05 14.21
C ALA A 119 2.02 22.47 15.70
N ILE A 120 1.19 23.46 16.03
CA ILE A 120 0.98 23.93 17.40
C ILE A 120 0.23 22.85 18.19
N GLN A 121 0.93 22.16 19.09
CA GLN A 121 0.28 21.31 20.10
C GLN A 121 -0.64 22.15 20.97
N LEU A 122 -1.95 21.96 20.79
CA LEU A 122 -3.01 22.71 21.47
C LEU A 122 -3.10 22.32 22.94
N ASP A 123 -3.01 23.31 23.81
CA ASP A 123 -3.44 23.26 25.20
C ASP A 123 -4.49 24.36 25.43
N LEU A 124 -5.17 24.33 26.58
CA LEU A 124 -6.21 25.31 26.94
C LEU A 124 -5.72 26.77 26.84
N GLY A 125 -4.46 27.03 27.17
CA GLY A 125 -3.84 28.35 27.12
C GLY A 125 -3.62 28.82 25.68
N LYS A 126 -3.01 27.97 24.85
CA LYS A 126 -2.78 28.25 23.42
C LYS A 126 -4.09 28.36 22.64
N ALA A 127 -5.07 27.50 22.91
CA ALA A 127 -6.40 27.58 22.30
C ALA A 127 -7.09 28.91 22.64
N SER A 128 -7.00 29.35 23.90
CA SER A 128 -7.52 30.66 24.32
C SER A 128 -6.80 31.82 23.62
N LYS A 129 -5.49 31.71 23.40
CA LYS A 129 -4.69 32.70 22.69
C LYS A 129 -5.02 32.76 21.20
N ILE A 130 -5.17 31.62 20.53
CA ILE A 130 -5.61 31.52 19.14
C ILE A 130 -7.01 32.13 18.99
N ARG A 131 -7.94 31.79 19.88
CA ARG A 131 -9.28 32.39 19.90
C ARG A 131 -9.23 33.90 20.04
N LYS A 132 -8.38 34.42 20.95
CA LYS A 132 -8.20 35.86 21.14
C LYS A 132 -7.68 36.53 19.87
N LEU A 133 -6.63 35.99 19.25
CA LEU A 133 -6.05 36.52 18.00
C LEU A 133 -7.06 36.47 16.84
N ALA A 134 -7.82 35.38 16.71
CA ALA A 134 -8.87 35.27 15.71
C ALA A 134 -10.00 36.30 15.95
N MET A 135 -10.42 36.49 17.21
CA MET A 135 -11.42 37.51 17.56
C MET A 135 -10.91 38.93 17.30
N GLU A 136 -9.65 39.23 17.60
CA GLU A 136 -9.02 40.52 17.27
C GLU A 136 -8.99 40.75 15.76
N CYS A 137 -8.54 39.75 14.99
CA CYS A 137 -8.55 39.79 13.53
C CYS A 137 -9.97 40.01 12.97
N MET A 138 -10.98 39.35 13.52
CA MET A 138 -12.37 39.54 13.12
C MET A 138 -12.90 40.95 13.46
N GLN A 139 -12.61 41.47 14.65
CA GLN A 139 -13.06 42.80 15.09
C GLN A 139 -12.43 43.93 14.28
N GLN A 140 -11.21 43.73 13.81
CA GLN A 140 -10.46 44.71 13.02
C GLN A 140 -10.65 44.55 11.51
N GLY A 141 -11.54 43.66 11.06
CA GLY A 141 -11.76 43.40 9.64
C GLY A 141 -10.52 42.86 8.92
N GLY A 142 -9.70 42.06 9.57
CA GLY A 142 -8.45 41.50 9.02
C GLY A 142 -8.65 40.30 8.08
N VAL A 143 -7.55 39.88 7.43
CA VAL A 143 -7.52 38.73 6.50
C VAL A 143 -6.79 37.55 7.15
N MET A 144 -7.43 36.38 7.15
CA MET A 144 -6.84 35.14 7.66
C MET A 144 -6.39 34.27 6.48
N MET A 145 -5.13 33.81 6.52
CA MET A 145 -4.60 32.89 5.50
C MET A 145 -4.44 31.51 6.09
N VAL A 146 -5.16 30.55 5.49
CA VAL A 146 -5.38 29.24 6.09
C VAL A 146 -5.34 28.19 4.99
N GLN A 147 -4.67 27.08 5.24
CA GLN A 147 -4.72 25.94 4.34
C GLN A 147 -6.09 25.23 4.46
N PRO A 148 -6.67 24.71 3.36
CA PRO A 148 -7.99 24.09 3.37
C PRO A 148 -8.13 22.99 4.43
N GLU A 149 -7.10 22.18 4.57
CA GLU A 149 -7.03 21.13 5.56
C GLU A 149 -7.21 21.71 6.97
N HIS A 150 -6.59 22.84 7.31
CA HIS A 150 -6.74 23.49 8.63
C HIS A 150 -8.22 23.77 8.95
N LEU A 151 -8.99 24.25 7.97
CA LEU A 151 -10.43 24.49 8.12
C LEU A 151 -11.21 23.19 8.35
N LEU A 152 -10.88 22.13 7.60
CA LEU A 152 -11.48 20.81 7.77
C LEU A 152 -11.19 20.22 9.16
N SER A 153 -9.96 20.38 9.65
CA SER A 153 -9.55 19.91 10.99
C SER A 153 -10.30 20.65 12.09
N PHE A 154 -10.42 21.99 12.00
CA PHE A 154 -11.23 22.75 12.94
C PHE A 154 -12.69 22.31 12.96
N GLN A 155 -13.26 22.00 11.79
CA GLN A 155 -14.62 21.48 11.71
C GLN A 155 -14.76 20.14 12.43
N LEU A 156 -13.76 19.25 12.35
CA LEU A 156 -13.77 17.95 13.01
C LEU A 156 -13.47 18.03 14.51
N MET A 157 -12.60 18.94 14.96
CA MET A 157 -12.21 19.10 16.37
C MET A 157 -13.23 19.85 17.22
N GLY A 158 -14.07 20.67 16.60
CA GLY A 158 -15.21 21.31 17.26
C GLY A 158 -15.16 22.83 17.23
N LEU A 159 -16.22 23.39 16.63
CA LEU A 159 -16.68 24.79 16.73
C LEU A 159 -15.95 25.81 15.86
N GLU A 160 -16.32 25.87 14.57
CA GLU A 160 -16.42 27.16 13.89
C GLU A 160 -17.78 27.34 13.20
N THR A 161 -18.54 28.31 13.70
CA THR A 161 -19.53 29.05 12.92
C THR A 161 -18.80 30.25 12.32
N GLN A 162 -18.22 30.08 11.13
CA GLN A 162 -17.52 31.18 10.47
C GLN A 162 -18.49 32.27 10.02
N ILE A 163 -18.28 33.49 10.52
CA ILE A 163 -18.93 34.73 10.07
C ILE A 163 -18.14 35.35 8.88
N ALA A 164 -17.07 34.68 8.44
CA ALA A 164 -16.11 35.15 7.45
C ALA A 164 -16.59 34.92 5.99
N ARG A 165 -15.99 35.68 5.07
CA ARG A 165 -16.16 35.57 3.62
C ARG A 165 -14.94 34.86 3.06
N ASP A 166 -15.13 33.69 2.44
CA ASP A 166 -14.01 32.89 1.95
C ASP A 166 -13.72 33.16 0.48
N ILE A 167 -12.42 33.23 0.17
CA ILE A 167 -11.87 33.35 -1.18
C ILE A 167 -10.96 32.13 -1.41
N VAL A 168 -11.21 31.38 -2.48
CA VAL A 168 -10.48 30.13 -2.78
C VAL A 168 -9.70 30.29 -4.09
N ASP A 169 -8.37 30.21 -4.03
CA ASP A 169 -7.53 30.04 -5.23
C ASP A 169 -7.49 28.56 -5.62
N GLU A 170 -7.24 28.25 -6.90
CA GLU A 170 -7.15 26.88 -7.43
C GLU A 170 -8.26 25.94 -6.90
N SER A 171 -9.51 26.35 -7.09
CA SER A 171 -10.71 25.70 -6.58
C SER A 171 -10.87 24.23 -7.03
N ASP A 172 -10.28 23.86 -8.17
CA ASP A 172 -10.25 22.48 -8.67
C ASP A 172 -9.42 21.53 -7.79
N GLU A 173 -8.37 22.02 -7.14
CA GLU A 173 -7.60 21.21 -6.16
C GLU A 173 -8.27 21.23 -4.79
N ASN A 174 -8.73 22.39 -4.33
CA ASN A 174 -9.32 22.56 -2.99
C ASN A 174 -10.66 21.86 -2.81
N PHE A 175 -11.46 21.76 -3.89
CA PHE A 175 -12.70 20.98 -3.90
C PHE A 175 -12.53 19.57 -4.48
N SER A 176 -11.28 19.12 -4.70
CA SER A 176 -11.01 17.79 -5.23
C SER A 176 -11.58 16.70 -4.32
N VAL A 177 -12.32 15.78 -4.91
CA VAL A 177 -12.90 14.63 -4.20
C VAL A 177 -11.87 13.54 -3.89
N LYS A 178 -10.66 13.67 -4.44
CA LYS A 178 -9.55 12.73 -4.18
C LYS A 178 -8.98 12.89 -2.77
N PHE A 179 -9.08 14.09 -2.20
CA PHE A 179 -8.58 14.43 -0.87
C PHE A 179 -9.70 14.41 0.18
N GLU A 180 -9.38 13.83 1.33
CA GLU A 180 -10.27 13.81 2.48
C GLU A 180 -9.48 13.79 3.79
N LEU A 181 -9.85 14.65 4.74
CA LEU A 181 -9.27 14.65 6.07
C LEU A 181 -10.02 13.67 6.95
N THR A 182 -9.29 12.79 7.64
CA THR A 182 -9.86 11.73 8.48
C THR A 182 -9.21 11.69 9.86
N TYR A 183 -10.03 11.71 10.91
CA TYR A 183 -9.64 11.40 12.29
C TYR A 183 -10.04 9.98 12.64
N THR A 184 -9.08 9.21 13.13
CA THR A 184 -9.31 7.85 13.61
C THR A 184 -9.71 7.82 15.07
N ILE A 185 -10.71 7.00 15.39
CA ILE A 185 -11.33 6.94 16.71
C ILE A 185 -11.49 5.48 17.17
N GLY A 186 -11.05 5.23 18.40
CA GLY A 186 -11.17 3.95 19.09
C GLY A 186 -9.82 3.30 19.37
N GLN A 187 -9.85 2.03 19.76
CA GLN A 187 -8.62 1.26 19.97
C GLN A 187 -8.11 0.73 18.64
N GLN A 188 -6.81 0.91 18.40
CA GLN A 188 -6.13 0.38 17.24
C GLN A 188 -6.15 -1.16 17.26
N GLN A 189 -6.47 -1.78 16.13
CA GLN A 189 -6.52 -3.23 15.97
C GLN A 189 -5.75 -3.69 14.72
N PRO A 190 -5.30 -4.97 14.66
CA PRO A 190 -4.76 -5.54 13.44
C PRO A 190 -5.79 -5.50 12.30
N ILE A 191 -5.34 -5.25 11.08
CA ILE A 191 -6.23 -5.34 9.91
C ILE A 191 -6.74 -6.78 9.75
N ASP A 192 -7.94 -6.94 9.22
CA ASP A 192 -8.54 -8.26 9.02
C ASP A 192 -7.63 -9.19 8.21
N TYR A 193 -7.61 -10.47 8.58
CA TYR A 193 -6.78 -11.55 8.01
C TYR A 193 -5.25 -11.37 8.18
N SER A 194 -4.78 -10.51 9.08
CA SER A 194 -3.35 -10.43 9.42
C SER A 194 -2.85 -11.65 10.20
N PRO A 195 -1.60 -12.13 9.98
CA PRO A 195 -0.61 -11.64 9.01
C PRO A 195 -0.77 -12.21 7.59
N ASP A 196 -1.63 -13.21 7.41
CA ASP A 196 -1.78 -13.95 6.14
C ASP A 196 -2.17 -13.06 4.95
N ARG A 197 -2.82 -11.91 5.22
CA ARG A 197 -3.19 -10.91 4.22
C ARG A 197 -1.99 -10.42 3.41
N TRP A 198 -0.92 -9.93 4.04
CA TRP A 198 0.25 -9.44 3.30
C TRP A 198 1.14 -10.57 2.80
N ILE A 199 1.17 -11.71 3.49
CA ILE A 199 1.88 -12.90 3.02
C ILE A 199 1.31 -13.37 1.67
N MET A 200 -0.02 -13.47 1.55
CA MET A 200 -0.67 -13.84 0.30
C MET A 200 -0.41 -12.84 -0.82
N VAL A 201 -0.40 -11.53 -0.51
CA VAL A 201 -0.02 -10.50 -1.49
C VAL A 201 1.42 -10.68 -1.97
N GLN A 202 2.36 -10.99 -1.06
CA GLN A 202 3.75 -11.24 -1.41
C GLN A 202 3.93 -12.47 -2.31
N GLU A 203 3.14 -13.54 -2.10
CA GLU A 203 3.09 -14.73 -2.96
C GLU A 203 2.51 -14.42 -4.34
N VAL A 204 1.42 -13.65 -4.41
CA VAL A 204 0.84 -13.21 -5.70
C VAL A 204 1.85 -12.34 -6.48
N LEU A 205 2.59 -11.45 -5.81
CA LEU A 205 3.63 -10.65 -6.45
C LEU A 205 4.82 -11.49 -6.94
N GLU A 206 5.16 -12.58 -6.23
CA GLU A 206 6.15 -13.55 -6.71
C GLU A 206 5.68 -14.22 -8.00
N LEU A 207 4.41 -14.65 -8.08
CA LEU A 207 3.83 -15.19 -9.31
C LEU A 207 3.86 -14.17 -10.45
N VAL A 208 3.55 -12.90 -10.18
CA VAL A 208 3.64 -11.82 -11.16
C VAL A 208 5.06 -11.72 -11.74
N ALA A 209 6.09 -11.74 -10.89
CA ALA A 209 7.48 -11.69 -11.32
C ALA A 209 7.92 -12.90 -12.15
N GLN A 210 7.44 -14.10 -11.79
CA GLN A 210 7.75 -15.33 -12.53
C GLN A 210 7.11 -15.33 -13.93
N LEU A 211 5.88 -14.84 -14.03
CA LEU A 211 5.08 -14.86 -15.25
C LEU A 211 5.35 -13.65 -16.18
N SER A 212 5.96 -12.58 -15.68
CA SER A 212 6.11 -11.32 -16.44
C SER A 212 6.93 -11.46 -17.71
N THR A 213 7.92 -12.36 -17.73
CA THR A 213 8.76 -12.59 -18.92
C THR A 213 7.97 -13.22 -20.06
N ASP A 214 7.13 -14.21 -19.75
CA ASP A 214 6.25 -14.85 -20.73
C ASP A 214 5.17 -13.87 -21.19
N LEU A 215 4.61 -13.08 -20.26
CA LEU A 215 3.63 -12.04 -20.57
C LEU A 215 4.20 -10.96 -21.49
N LYS A 216 5.46 -10.51 -21.27
CA LYS A 216 6.15 -9.55 -22.15
C LYS A 216 6.42 -10.16 -23.53
N ARG A 217 6.70 -11.45 -23.63
CA ARG A 217 6.92 -12.13 -24.92
C ARG A 217 5.63 -12.20 -25.74
N GLU A 218 4.50 -12.51 -25.10
CA GLU A 218 3.20 -12.61 -25.76
C GLU A 218 2.60 -11.22 -26.08
N PHE A 219 2.77 -10.26 -25.16
CA PHE A 219 2.24 -8.90 -25.28
C PHE A 219 3.37 -7.84 -25.24
N PRO A 220 4.26 -7.78 -26.24
CA PRO A 220 5.47 -6.96 -26.21
C PRO A 220 5.21 -5.46 -26.07
N ASN A 221 4.06 -4.98 -26.54
CA ASN A 221 3.70 -3.57 -26.49
C ASN A 221 2.75 -3.22 -25.34
N SER A 222 2.27 -4.21 -24.58
CA SER A 222 1.29 -4.04 -23.49
C SER A 222 1.91 -4.19 -22.10
N VAL A 223 3.15 -4.66 -22.01
CA VAL A 223 3.91 -4.83 -20.77
C VAL A 223 5.22 -4.06 -20.86
N ASP A 224 5.54 -3.27 -19.84
CA ASP A 224 6.88 -2.74 -19.62
C ASP A 224 7.59 -3.62 -18.57
N LEU A 225 8.82 -4.04 -18.87
CA LEU A 225 9.57 -4.97 -18.04
C LEU A 225 11.06 -4.60 -18.02
N ASP A 226 11.55 -4.16 -16.87
CA ASP A 226 12.99 -4.03 -16.61
C ASP A 226 13.46 -5.17 -15.71
N ASN A 227 14.16 -6.13 -16.32
CA ASN A 227 14.77 -7.28 -15.65
C ASN A 227 16.29 -7.34 -15.90
N ARG A 228 16.95 -6.19 -16.09
CA ARG A 228 18.39 -6.14 -16.41
C ARG A 228 19.29 -6.58 -15.25
N ARG A 229 18.79 -6.54 -14.01
CA ARG A 229 19.56 -6.82 -12.79
C ARG A 229 19.15 -8.17 -12.19
N ALA A 230 20.01 -9.18 -12.35
CA ALA A 230 19.77 -10.51 -11.81
C ALA A 230 19.63 -10.50 -10.27
N GLY A 231 18.74 -11.35 -9.75
CA GLY A 231 18.50 -11.50 -8.31
C GLY A 231 17.62 -10.42 -7.68
N ARG A 232 17.12 -9.46 -8.48
CA ARG A 232 16.18 -8.42 -8.03
C ARG A 232 14.77 -8.71 -8.53
N PHE A 233 13.78 -8.21 -7.81
CA PHE A 233 12.41 -8.19 -8.32
C PHE A 233 12.34 -7.28 -9.56
N PRO A 234 11.80 -7.76 -10.69
CA PRO A 234 11.75 -6.98 -11.92
C PRO A 234 10.79 -5.79 -11.79
N ARG A 235 11.11 -4.66 -12.43
CA ARG A 235 10.15 -3.55 -12.53
C ARG A 235 9.14 -3.87 -13.62
N ILE A 236 7.88 -3.99 -13.24
CA ILE A 236 6.80 -4.41 -14.15
C ILE A 236 5.75 -3.30 -14.21
N ARG A 237 5.31 -2.96 -15.43
CA ARG A 237 4.07 -2.22 -15.64
C ARG A 237 3.18 -2.89 -16.68
N VAL A 238 1.88 -2.92 -16.42
CA VAL A 238 0.88 -3.49 -17.35
C VAL A 238 0.04 -2.37 -17.96
N LEU A 239 0.36 -2.04 -19.19
CA LEU A 239 -0.04 -0.79 -19.83
C LEU A 239 -1.42 -0.85 -20.48
N ARG A 240 -1.91 -2.05 -20.81
CA ARG A 240 -3.14 -2.22 -21.59
C ARG A 240 -4.08 -3.29 -21.02
N PRO A 241 -5.39 -3.18 -21.26
CA PRO A 241 -6.38 -4.12 -20.75
C PRO A 241 -6.19 -5.57 -21.21
N ASP A 242 -5.68 -5.80 -22.43
CA ASP A 242 -5.41 -7.14 -22.97
C ASP A 242 -4.38 -7.91 -22.11
N ALA A 243 -3.25 -7.26 -21.78
CA ALA A 243 -2.24 -7.85 -20.91
C ALA A 243 -2.70 -7.91 -19.44
N GLN A 244 -3.57 -7.00 -18.99
CA GLN A 244 -4.16 -7.08 -17.65
C GLN A 244 -5.04 -8.33 -17.52
N GLU A 245 -5.92 -8.57 -18.49
CA GLU A 245 -6.79 -9.75 -18.52
C GLU A 245 -5.98 -11.04 -18.64
N ALA A 246 -4.98 -11.07 -19.54
CA ALA A 246 -4.09 -12.21 -19.68
C ALA A 246 -3.31 -12.51 -18.38
N MET A 247 -2.76 -11.48 -17.73
CA MET A 247 -2.06 -11.63 -16.45
C MET A 247 -2.98 -12.19 -15.36
N VAL A 248 -4.19 -11.64 -15.21
CA VAL A 248 -5.17 -12.11 -14.22
C VAL A 248 -5.52 -13.58 -14.46
N ASN A 249 -5.78 -13.98 -15.71
CA ASN A 249 -6.11 -15.35 -16.06
C ASN A 249 -4.94 -16.32 -15.85
N LEU A 250 -3.71 -15.90 -16.15
CA LEU A 250 -2.51 -16.72 -15.99
C LEU A 250 -2.18 -16.94 -14.50
N ILE A 251 -2.29 -15.89 -13.68
CA ILE A 251 -2.12 -15.98 -12.22
C ILE A 251 -3.21 -16.89 -11.63
N ALA A 252 -4.48 -16.67 -11.98
CA ALA A 252 -5.57 -17.49 -11.48
C ALA A 252 -5.37 -18.97 -11.85
N THR A 253 -5.04 -19.27 -13.11
CA THR A 253 -4.77 -20.65 -13.56
C THR A 253 -3.60 -21.27 -12.78
N THR A 254 -2.50 -20.53 -12.61
CA THR A 254 -1.33 -21.02 -11.86
C THR A 254 -1.68 -21.32 -10.40
N ILE A 255 -2.47 -20.47 -9.73
CA ILE A 255 -2.94 -20.70 -8.36
C ILE A 255 -3.86 -21.92 -8.29
N LEU A 256 -4.77 -22.10 -9.26
CA LEU A 256 -5.68 -23.25 -9.29
C LEU A 256 -4.95 -24.59 -9.54
N GLU A 257 -3.84 -24.55 -10.28
CA GLU A 257 -3.04 -25.74 -10.60
C GLU A 257 -2.05 -26.09 -9.49
N ARG A 258 -1.31 -25.09 -8.99
CA ARG A 258 -0.21 -25.29 -8.02
C ARG A 258 -0.61 -25.07 -6.58
N GLY A 259 -1.72 -24.36 -6.34
CA GLY A 259 -2.11 -23.86 -5.02
C GLY A 259 -1.43 -22.54 -4.71
N ILE A 260 -1.82 -21.94 -3.58
CA ILE A 260 -1.14 -20.80 -2.97
C ILE A 260 -1.25 -20.96 -1.46
N LYS A 261 -0.28 -20.42 -0.72
CA LYS A 261 -0.27 -20.49 0.73
C LYS A 261 -1.60 -20.01 1.33
N GLY A 262 -2.17 -20.81 2.23
CA GLY A 262 -3.46 -20.56 2.86
C GLY A 262 -4.68 -20.95 2.02
N LEU A 263 -4.50 -21.45 0.79
CA LEU A 263 -5.59 -21.92 -0.08
C LEU A 263 -5.19 -23.21 -0.83
N PRO A 264 -5.54 -24.40 -0.32
CA PRO A 264 -5.18 -25.69 -0.91
C PRO A 264 -6.10 -26.08 -2.09
N ILE A 265 -6.30 -25.16 -3.02
CA ILE A 265 -7.20 -25.32 -4.17
C ILE A 265 -6.68 -26.33 -5.21
N ALA A 266 -5.36 -26.58 -5.23
CA ALA A 266 -4.74 -27.55 -6.13
C ALA A 266 -5.34 -28.97 -6.00
N HIS A 267 -5.83 -29.29 -4.81
CA HIS A 267 -6.45 -30.56 -4.46
C HIS A 267 -7.91 -30.69 -4.88
N GLN A 268 -8.56 -29.64 -5.39
CA GLN A 268 -9.98 -29.71 -5.69
C GLN A 268 -10.26 -30.23 -7.11
N PRO A 269 -11.41 -30.88 -7.35
CA PRO A 269 -11.87 -31.26 -8.69
C PRO A 269 -11.95 -30.07 -9.65
N ARG A 270 -11.86 -30.34 -10.96
CA ARG A 270 -11.87 -29.28 -11.99
C ARG A 270 -13.14 -28.44 -11.91
N GLN A 271 -14.29 -29.05 -11.60
CA GLN A 271 -15.53 -28.31 -11.45
C GLN A 271 -15.45 -27.23 -10.36
N ILE A 272 -14.83 -27.51 -9.21
CA ILE A 272 -14.66 -26.54 -8.13
C ILE A 272 -13.63 -25.49 -8.53
N LYS A 273 -12.51 -25.90 -9.13
CA LYS A 273 -11.48 -24.98 -9.64
C LYS A 273 -12.05 -23.98 -10.64
N GLU A 274 -12.88 -24.42 -11.58
CA GLU A 274 -13.54 -23.55 -12.57
C GLU A 274 -14.52 -22.56 -11.92
N ARG A 275 -15.31 -23.00 -10.94
CA ARG A 275 -16.19 -22.10 -10.17
C ARG A 275 -15.41 -21.03 -9.42
N ILE A 276 -14.33 -21.43 -8.74
CA ILE A 276 -13.42 -20.49 -8.06
C ILE A 276 -12.73 -19.57 -9.07
N ARG A 277 -12.31 -20.06 -10.25
CA ARG A 277 -11.72 -19.23 -11.31
C ARG A 277 -12.66 -18.09 -11.67
N VAL A 278 -13.91 -18.41 -12.02
CA VAL A 278 -14.93 -17.42 -12.35
C VAL A 278 -15.12 -16.45 -11.19
N TYR A 279 -15.21 -16.96 -9.96
CA TYR A 279 -15.40 -16.13 -8.76
C TYR A 279 -14.23 -15.16 -8.49
N ILE A 280 -12.98 -15.53 -8.78
CA ILE A 280 -11.83 -14.64 -8.50
C ILE A 280 -11.41 -13.78 -9.69
N THR A 281 -11.81 -14.09 -10.93
CA THR A 281 -11.43 -13.30 -12.12
C THR A 281 -12.55 -12.42 -12.68
N LYS A 282 -13.83 -12.76 -12.47
CA LYS A 282 -14.96 -12.00 -13.00
C LYS A 282 -15.50 -10.99 -12.00
N LEU A 283 -15.43 -9.69 -12.33
CA LEU A 283 -15.91 -8.61 -11.46
C LEU A 283 -17.43 -8.72 -11.20
N ALA A 284 -18.24 -8.78 -12.26
CA ALA A 284 -19.69 -8.87 -12.18
C ALA A 284 -20.16 -10.32 -12.27
N LEU A 285 -20.53 -10.91 -11.12
CA LEU A 285 -21.07 -12.26 -11.04
C LEU A 285 -22.60 -12.26 -11.08
N SER A 286 -23.19 -13.31 -11.67
CA SER A 286 -24.60 -13.64 -11.47
C SER A 286 -24.82 -14.23 -10.08
N ARG A 287 -26.07 -14.27 -9.61
CA ARG A 287 -26.40 -14.88 -8.30
C ARG A 287 -26.06 -16.36 -8.28
N GLU A 288 -26.29 -17.05 -9.39
CA GLU A 288 -25.98 -18.47 -9.56
C GLU A 288 -24.47 -18.72 -9.53
N GLU A 289 -23.67 -17.87 -10.19
CA GLU A 289 -22.21 -17.97 -10.17
C GLU A 289 -21.63 -17.74 -8.76
N ALA A 290 -22.18 -16.78 -8.01
CA ALA A 290 -21.77 -16.53 -6.62
C ALA A 290 -22.18 -17.69 -5.69
N ALA A 291 -23.45 -18.12 -5.74
CA ALA A 291 -23.96 -19.22 -4.92
C ALA A 291 -23.23 -20.55 -5.19
N ALA A 292 -22.80 -20.80 -6.42
CA ALA A 292 -22.05 -22.01 -6.77
C ALA A 292 -20.72 -22.17 -6.01
N VAL A 293 -20.18 -21.06 -5.49
CA VAL A 293 -19.01 -21.03 -4.60
C VAL A 293 -19.44 -20.88 -3.14
N GLU A 294 -20.23 -19.86 -2.81
CA GLU A 294 -20.54 -19.46 -1.43
C GLU A 294 -21.40 -20.48 -0.65
N GLU A 295 -22.19 -21.29 -1.36
CA GLU A 295 -22.98 -22.39 -0.78
C GLU A 295 -22.27 -23.75 -0.96
N GLY A 296 -21.09 -23.77 -1.57
CA GLY A 296 -20.32 -24.97 -1.86
C GLY A 296 -19.53 -25.51 -0.66
N PRO A 297 -19.15 -26.80 -0.67
CA PRO A 297 -18.44 -27.44 0.43
C PRO A 297 -17.02 -26.89 0.65
N PHE A 298 -16.45 -26.22 -0.35
CA PHE A 298 -15.13 -25.59 -0.28
C PHE A 298 -15.18 -24.19 0.34
N TRP A 299 -16.36 -23.60 0.57
CA TRP A 299 -16.53 -22.31 1.23
C TRP A 299 -16.61 -22.50 2.75
N SER A 300 -15.48 -22.31 3.43
CA SER A 300 -15.31 -22.59 4.86
C SER A 300 -14.53 -21.48 5.54
N GLU A 301 -14.52 -21.46 6.88
CA GLU A 301 -13.76 -20.48 7.67
C GLU A 301 -12.29 -20.34 7.25
N ILE A 302 -11.69 -21.40 6.71
CA ILE A 302 -10.27 -21.42 6.28
C ILE A 302 -10.11 -20.77 4.90
N THR A 303 -11.08 -20.96 4.00
CA THR A 303 -10.94 -20.64 2.56
C THR A 303 -11.62 -19.31 2.19
N ILE A 304 -12.59 -18.83 2.96
CA ILE A 304 -13.34 -17.58 2.69
C ILE A 304 -12.38 -16.40 2.49
N LYS A 305 -11.52 -16.14 3.48
CA LYS A 305 -10.62 -14.97 3.46
C LYS A 305 -9.59 -15.04 2.33
N PRO A 306 -8.89 -16.17 2.08
CA PRO A 306 -8.07 -16.35 0.89
C PRO A 306 -8.79 -16.07 -0.42
N ILE A 307 -9.98 -16.67 -0.64
CA ILE A 307 -10.73 -16.53 -1.90
C ILE A 307 -11.15 -15.07 -2.11
N LEU A 308 -11.61 -14.40 -1.04
CA LEU A 308 -12.01 -13.00 -1.09
C LEU A 308 -10.83 -12.06 -1.35
N LEU A 309 -9.67 -12.31 -0.73
CA LEU A 309 -8.46 -11.52 -0.99
C LEU A 309 -8.00 -11.69 -2.44
N LEU A 310 -7.96 -12.93 -2.96
CA LEU A 310 -7.64 -13.19 -4.37
C LEU A 310 -8.65 -12.52 -5.32
N ARG A 311 -9.95 -12.56 -5.00
CA ARG A 311 -10.98 -11.85 -5.76
C ARG A 311 -10.72 -10.34 -5.77
N GLY A 312 -10.34 -9.74 -4.63
CA GLY A 312 -9.98 -8.33 -4.55
C GLY A 312 -8.76 -7.98 -5.42
N LEU A 313 -7.70 -8.79 -5.32
CA LEU A 313 -6.47 -8.61 -6.09
C LEU A 313 -6.68 -8.74 -7.60
N LEU A 314 -7.47 -9.74 -8.02
CA LEU A 314 -7.69 -10.10 -9.42
C LEU A 314 -8.94 -9.43 -10.00
N ALA A 315 -10.14 -9.95 -9.75
CA ALA A 315 -11.40 -9.39 -10.27
C ALA A 315 -11.67 -7.95 -9.81
N GLY A 316 -11.30 -7.62 -8.58
CA GLY A 316 -11.44 -6.28 -8.02
C GLY A 316 -10.54 -5.25 -8.71
N GLY A 317 -9.50 -5.70 -9.41
CA GLY A 317 -8.62 -4.85 -10.21
C GLY A 317 -7.49 -4.19 -9.43
N ILE A 318 -7.25 -4.56 -8.17
CA ILE A 318 -6.22 -3.94 -7.33
C ILE A 318 -4.82 -4.18 -7.91
N LEU A 319 -4.54 -5.39 -8.42
CA LEU A 319 -3.26 -5.70 -9.04
C LEU A 319 -3.07 -4.93 -10.35
N ALA A 320 -4.12 -4.87 -11.18
CA ALA A 320 -4.11 -4.09 -12.42
C ALA A 320 -3.95 -2.58 -12.15
N PHE A 321 -4.54 -2.06 -11.08
CA PHE A 321 -4.38 -0.69 -10.62
C PHE A 321 -2.94 -0.41 -10.20
N ALA A 322 -2.37 -1.24 -9.33
CA ALA A 322 -1.02 -1.04 -8.79
C ALA A 322 0.08 -1.16 -9.86
N LEU A 323 -0.04 -2.11 -10.79
CA LEU A 323 0.96 -2.35 -11.84
C LEU A 323 0.70 -1.53 -13.13
N GLY A 324 -0.53 -1.11 -13.38
CA GLY A 324 -0.88 -0.35 -14.59
C GLY A 324 -0.91 1.15 -14.37
N GLN A 325 -1.68 1.58 -13.37
CA GLN A 325 -2.02 3.00 -13.19
C GLN A 325 -1.04 3.74 -12.27
N LYS A 326 -0.40 3.04 -11.32
CA LYS A 326 0.53 3.65 -10.38
C LYS A 326 1.97 3.46 -10.85
N ARG A 327 2.72 4.57 -10.90
CA ARG A 327 4.16 4.60 -11.20
C ARG A 327 4.95 4.86 -9.93
N TRP A 328 5.90 3.98 -9.63
CA TRP A 328 6.81 4.15 -8.49
C TRP A 328 7.62 5.44 -8.64
N ARG A 329 7.87 6.14 -7.54
CA ARG A 329 8.45 7.49 -7.45
C ARG A 329 7.63 8.62 -8.05
N VAL A 330 6.56 8.36 -8.81
CA VAL A 330 5.71 9.40 -9.40
C VAL A 330 4.38 9.51 -8.67
N ASN A 331 3.71 8.37 -8.45
CA ASN A 331 2.42 8.32 -7.77
C ASN A 331 2.52 7.75 -6.36
N TYR A 332 3.61 7.06 -6.03
CA TYR A 332 3.83 6.46 -4.72
C TYR A 332 5.30 6.18 -4.43
N GLY A 333 5.65 6.09 -3.15
CA GLY A 333 6.96 5.71 -2.66
C GLY A 333 7.02 5.76 -1.13
N ILE A 334 8.23 5.64 -0.56
CA ILE A 334 8.47 5.81 0.88
C ILE A 334 8.91 7.25 1.14
N ASP A 335 8.44 7.84 2.23
CA ASP A 335 8.81 9.18 2.65
C ASP A 335 9.61 9.12 3.97
N GLU A 336 10.94 9.14 3.83
CA GLU A 336 11.86 9.08 4.97
C GLU A 336 11.97 10.43 5.72
N THR A 337 11.40 11.50 5.16
CA THR A 337 11.53 12.87 5.68
C THR A 337 10.48 13.23 6.74
N ARG A 338 9.42 12.41 6.89
CA ARG A 338 8.37 12.65 7.89
C ARG A 338 8.92 12.58 9.32
N GLU A 339 8.50 13.51 10.18
CA GLU A 339 8.84 13.52 11.62
C GLU A 339 8.52 12.19 12.30
N LYS A 340 7.34 11.62 12.01
CA LYS A 340 7.01 10.23 12.30
C LYS A 340 7.41 9.39 11.10
N LYS A 341 8.49 8.61 11.22
CA LYS A 341 8.93 7.67 10.19
C LYS A 341 7.88 6.57 9.98
N ILE A 342 6.96 6.81 9.06
CA ILE A 342 6.03 5.82 8.54
C ILE A 342 6.75 5.10 7.39
N ARG A 343 6.88 3.78 7.49
CA ARG A 343 7.56 2.91 6.52
C ARG A 343 6.61 2.30 5.50
N LEU A 344 5.34 2.74 5.48
CA LEU A 344 4.35 2.38 4.46
C LEU A 344 4.46 3.30 3.23
N ALA A 345 4.03 2.78 2.07
CA ALA A 345 3.95 3.60 0.86
C ALA A 345 2.91 4.72 0.99
N VAL A 346 3.30 5.92 0.58
CA VAL A 346 2.47 7.13 0.61
C VAL A 346 2.24 7.66 -0.80
N PRO A 347 1.12 8.38 -1.05
CA PRO A 347 0.88 9.04 -2.33
C PRO A 347 1.90 10.14 -2.60
N PHE A 348 2.27 10.27 -3.87
CA PHE A 348 3.16 11.32 -4.35
C PHE A 348 2.37 12.29 -5.23
N ARG A 349 2.56 13.59 -5.02
CA ARG A 349 1.96 14.64 -5.85
C ARG A 349 2.66 14.79 -7.20
N ALA A 350 3.94 14.42 -7.22
CA ALA A 350 4.81 14.46 -8.38
C ALA A 350 6.03 13.54 -8.15
N LYS A 351 6.87 13.38 -9.17
CA LYS A 351 8.15 12.68 -9.05
C LYS A 351 8.93 13.06 -7.78
N ASP A 352 9.27 12.06 -6.97
CA ASP A 352 10.03 12.15 -5.72
C ASP A 352 9.48 13.16 -4.70
N SER A 353 8.22 13.56 -4.88
CA SER A 353 7.55 14.56 -4.06
C SER A 353 6.34 13.91 -3.36
N PRO A 354 6.52 13.37 -2.14
CA PRO A 354 5.41 12.80 -1.38
C PRO A 354 4.39 13.88 -1.04
N THR A 355 3.10 13.50 -1.07
CA THR A 355 2.03 14.38 -0.58
C THR A 355 2.16 14.43 0.95
N PRO A 356 2.29 15.63 1.55
CA PRO A 356 2.46 15.75 3.00
C PRO A 356 1.28 15.13 3.75
N ARG A 357 1.55 14.30 4.76
CA ARG A 357 0.57 13.71 5.69
C ARG A 357 -0.53 12.84 5.06
N SER A 358 -0.58 12.70 3.75
CA SER A 358 -1.50 11.81 3.05
C SER A 358 -1.04 10.36 3.11
N GLU A 359 -2.03 9.47 3.12
CA GLU A 359 -1.91 8.01 3.09
C GLU A 359 -2.95 7.46 2.09
N PHE A 360 -2.72 6.26 1.58
CA PHE A 360 -3.75 5.56 0.80
C PHE A 360 -4.79 4.97 1.73
N SER A 361 -6.08 5.12 1.42
CA SER A 361 -7.15 4.61 2.29
C SER A 361 -7.36 3.09 2.20
N HIS A 362 -6.87 2.45 1.15
CA HIS A 362 -7.16 1.04 0.85
C HIS A 362 -6.02 0.12 1.28
N ALA A 363 -6.26 -0.75 2.27
CA ALA A 363 -5.24 -1.61 2.87
C ALA A 363 -4.44 -2.45 1.86
N ASP A 364 -5.11 -3.15 0.93
CA ASP A 364 -4.39 -3.99 -0.05
C ASP A 364 -3.58 -3.19 -1.08
N VAL A 365 -4.00 -1.95 -1.40
CA VAL A 365 -3.20 -1.02 -2.21
C VAL A 365 -1.95 -0.62 -1.43
N VAL A 366 -2.09 -0.24 -0.16
CA VAL A 366 -0.95 0.09 0.71
C VAL A 366 0.04 -1.06 0.76
N ILE A 367 -0.42 -2.29 1.00
CA ILE A 367 0.45 -3.48 1.08
C ILE A 367 1.22 -3.68 -0.23
N ILE A 368 0.53 -3.70 -1.38
CA ILE A 368 1.19 -3.90 -2.69
C ILE A 368 2.19 -2.78 -2.98
N LEU A 369 1.77 -1.52 -2.84
CA LEU A 369 2.64 -0.38 -3.15
C LEU A 369 3.84 -0.30 -2.20
N THR A 370 3.68 -0.72 -0.94
CA THR A 370 4.78 -0.84 0.02
C THR A 370 5.74 -1.94 -0.42
N CYS A 371 5.24 -3.14 -0.73
CA CYS A 371 6.06 -4.23 -1.27
C CYS A 371 6.85 -3.80 -2.50
N LEU A 372 6.18 -3.22 -3.51
CA LEU A 372 6.82 -2.74 -4.73
C LEU A 372 7.87 -1.66 -4.44
N SER A 373 7.60 -0.73 -3.52
CA SER A 373 8.56 0.33 -3.16
C SER A 373 9.87 -0.25 -2.62
N TYR A 374 9.80 -1.24 -1.72
CA TYR A 374 10.99 -1.88 -1.17
C TYR A 374 11.65 -2.87 -2.15
N TYR A 375 10.88 -3.58 -2.96
CA TYR A 375 11.41 -4.42 -4.03
C TYR A 375 12.24 -3.61 -5.04
N TYR A 376 11.83 -2.37 -5.34
CA TYR A 376 12.49 -1.51 -6.30
C TYR A 376 13.65 -0.69 -5.72
N SER A 377 13.56 -0.27 -4.46
CA SER A 377 14.60 0.53 -3.77
C SER A 377 15.67 -0.33 -3.10
N GLY A 378 15.29 -1.50 -2.57
CA GLY A 378 16.12 -2.33 -1.71
C GLY A 378 16.09 -1.88 -0.24
N LEU A 379 16.70 -2.68 0.63
CA LEU A 379 16.89 -2.35 2.05
C LEU A 379 18.18 -1.56 2.26
N ALA A 380 18.13 -0.58 3.17
CA ALA A 380 19.32 0.08 3.68
C ALA A 380 20.11 -0.85 4.62
N ASN A 381 21.43 -0.63 4.72
CA ASN A 381 22.32 -1.44 5.58
C ASN A 381 21.84 -1.52 7.04
N ASN A 382 21.32 -0.42 7.59
CA ASN A 382 20.79 -0.41 8.95
C ASN A 382 19.55 -1.29 9.10
N ASP A 383 18.66 -1.33 8.11
CA ASP A 383 17.48 -2.19 8.15
C ASP A 383 17.88 -3.67 8.04
N LEU A 384 18.93 -3.98 7.25
CA LEU A 384 19.53 -5.32 7.18
C LEU A 384 20.08 -5.76 8.53
N PHE A 385 20.86 -4.93 9.22
CA PHE A 385 21.33 -5.24 10.58
C PHE A 385 20.18 -5.56 11.54
N VAL A 386 19.11 -4.75 11.51
CA VAL A 386 17.96 -4.95 12.40
C VAL A 386 17.26 -6.29 12.15
N ILE A 387 17.05 -6.69 10.89
CA ILE A 387 16.42 -8.00 10.61
C ILE A 387 17.35 -9.16 10.90
N PHE A 388 18.67 -9.00 10.77
CA PHE A 388 19.64 -10.02 11.18
C PHE A 388 19.63 -10.24 12.70
N GLU A 389 19.56 -9.17 13.49
CA GLU A 389 19.45 -9.28 14.96
C GLU A 389 18.17 -10.03 15.39
N GLN A 390 17.08 -9.87 14.66
CA GLN A 390 15.85 -10.64 14.89
C GLN A 390 15.98 -12.09 14.40
N LEU A 391 16.57 -12.28 13.22
CA LEU A 391 16.76 -13.59 12.60
C LEU A 391 17.58 -14.52 13.50
N VAL A 392 18.69 -14.05 14.06
CA VAL A 392 19.57 -14.85 14.93
C VAL A 392 18.85 -15.31 16.21
N ARG A 393 17.80 -14.59 16.64
CA ARG A 393 16.98 -14.96 17.80
C ARG A 393 15.82 -15.89 17.45
N ALA A 394 15.54 -16.11 16.16
CA ALA A 394 14.44 -16.94 15.70
C ALA A 394 14.81 -18.43 15.71
N GLU A 395 13.86 -19.30 16.10
CA GLU A 395 14.07 -20.75 16.17
C GLU A 395 14.32 -21.41 14.79
N ASN A 396 13.91 -20.77 13.69
CA ASN A 396 14.05 -21.28 12.31
C ASN A 396 15.00 -20.40 11.45
N SER A 397 16.02 -19.81 12.09
CA SER A 397 16.91 -18.81 11.49
C SER A 397 17.61 -19.28 10.21
N ALA A 398 18.14 -20.50 10.17
CA ALA A 398 18.80 -21.07 9.00
C ALA A 398 17.88 -21.24 7.79
N ILE A 399 16.63 -21.70 8.00
CA ILE A 399 15.63 -21.87 6.94
C ILE A 399 15.24 -20.51 6.35
N GLU A 400 15.04 -19.52 7.23
CA GLU A 400 14.69 -18.18 6.81
C GLU A 400 15.83 -17.52 6.04
N TYR A 401 17.06 -17.65 6.52
CA TYR A 401 18.26 -17.20 5.81
C TYR A 401 18.42 -17.85 4.44
N GLY A 402 18.14 -19.15 4.32
CA GLY A 402 18.15 -19.88 3.05
C GLY A 402 17.24 -19.26 1.99
N VAL A 403 16.08 -18.71 2.40
CA VAL A 403 15.17 -18.00 1.49
C VAL A 403 15.73 -16.63 1.10
N TRP A 404 16.43 -15.95 2.01
CA TRP A 404 17.07 -14.67 1.70
C TRP A 404 18.18 -14.82 0.66
N ILE A 405 18.96 -15.91 0.71
CA ILE A 405 20.09 -16.12 -0.20
C ILE A 405 19.73 -16.85 -1.49
N LYS A 406 18.52 -17.43 -1.60
CA LYS A 406 18.06 -18.16 -2.80
C LYS A 406 18.28 -17.40 -4.13
N PRO A 407 17.99 -16.09 -4.24
CA PRO A 407 18.28 -15.33 -5.46
C PRO A 407 19.75 -14.88 -5.59
N CYS A 408 20.55 -14.99 -4.53
CA CYS A 408 21.90 -14.42 -4.40
C CYS A 408 22.99 -15.38 -4.90
N LYS A 409 23.01 -15.70 -6.20
CA LYS A 409 23.96 -16.68 -6.78
C LYS A 409 25.44 -16.33 -6.60
N ASN A 410 25.77 -15.05 -6.48
CA ASN A 410 27.14 -14.55 -6.37
C ASN A 410 27.59 -14.32 -4.92
N LEU A 411 26.81 -14.77 -3.93
CA LEU A 411 27.19 -14.65 -2.52
C LEU A 411 28.41 -15.56 -2.24
N PRO A 412 29.47 -15.06 -1.57
CA PRO A 412 30.62 -15.87 -1.22
C PRO A 412 30.25 -17.10 -0.40
N GLU A 413 30.93 -18.22 -0.66
CA GLU A 413 30.63 -19.53 -0.05
C GLU A 413 30.52 -19.51 1.49
N PRO A 414 31.42 -18.83 2.23
CA PRO A 414 31.33 -18.79 3.69
C PRO A 414 30.02 -18.19 4.20
N TYR A 415 29.42 -17.27 3.45
CA TYR A 415 28.21 -16.55 3.86
C TYR A 415 26.92 -17.21 3.35
N LYS A 416 27.00 -18.35 2.67
CA LYS A 416 25.80 -19.14 2.32
C LYS A 416 25.19 -19.85 3.52
N GLN A 417 25.91 -19.92 4.63
CA GLN A 417 25.42 -20.41 5.92
C GLN A 417 25.34 -19.25 6.91
N LEU A 418 24.32 -19.27 7.76
CA LEU A 418 24.08 -18.18 8.72
C LEU A 418 25.21 -18.09 9.75
N GLU A 419 25.79 -19.22 10.12
CA GLU A 419 26.91 -19.36 11.06
C GLU A 419 28.19 -18.68 10.55
N GLY A 420 28.32 -18.51 9.23
CA GLY A 420 29.44 -17.81 8.61
C GLY A 420 29.31 -16.28 8.63
N VAL A 421 28.17 -15.74 9.05
CA VAL A 421 27.90 -14.29 9.07
C VAL A 421 28.26 -13.71 10.44
N ASN A 422 29.29 -12.87 10.50
CA ASN A 422 29.69 -12.17 11.72
C ASN A 422 29.13 -10.73 11.76
N LEU A 423 27.99 -10.55 12.43
CA LEU A 423 27.32 -9.24 12.56
C LEU A 423 28.14 -8.18 13.33
N CYS A 424 29.17 -8.59 14.09
CA CYS A 424 30.07 -7.64 14.76
C CYS A 424 31.03 -6.96 13.77
N ASP A 425 31.35 -7.59 12.65
CA ASP A 425 32.15 -6.99 11.59
C ASP A 425 31.26 -6.26 10.59
N ARG A 426 30.93 -5.00 10.93
CA ARG A 426 30.04 -4.18 10.09
C ARG A 426 30.62 -3.91 8.71
N ILE A 427 31.94 -3.75 8.60
CA ILE A 427 32.59 -3.43 7.33
C ILE A 427 32.44 -4.61 6.37
N GLN A 428 32.75 -5.83 6.85
CA GLN A 428 32.55 -7.07 6.09
C GLN A 428 31.09 -7.26 5.68
N CYS A 429 30.14 -7.00 6.58
CA CYS A 429 28.72 -7.10 6.25
C CYS A 429 28.34 -6.12 5.13
N GLU A 430 28.74 -4.85 5.23
CA GLU A 430 28.39 -3.80 4.27
C GLU A 430 29.08 -3.97 2.91
N SER A 431 30.29 -4.54 2.86
CA SER A 431 31.03 -4.74 1.60
C SER A 431 30.71 -6.06 0.91
N ASP A 432 30.60 -7.17 1.65
CA ASP A 432 30.66 -8.52 1.08
C ASP A 432 29.30 -9.26 1.13
N ILE A 433 28.37 -8.83 1.98
CA ILE A 433 27.11 -9.55 2.25
C ILE A 433 25.89 -8.73 1.83
N PHE A 434 25.77 -7.51 2.36
CA PHE A 434 24.59 -6.65 2.16
C PHE A 434 24.33 -6.21 0.72
N PRO A 435 25.34 -6.00 -0.15
CA PRO A 435 25.08 -5.72 -1.56
C PRO A 435 24.30 -6.84 -2.28
N HIS A 436 24.43 -8.08 -1.80
CA HIS A 436 23.69 -9.23 -2.33
C HIS A 436 22.29 -9.38 -1.72
N LEU A 437 22.11 -9.02 -0.44
CA LEU A 437 20.86 -9.18 0.29
C LEU A 437 19.90 -7.99 0.20
N SER A 438 20.42 -6.78 -0.04
CA SER A 438 19.63 -5.53 -0.09
C SER A 438 18.45 -5.60 -1.05
N TYR A 439 18.57 -6.34 -2.16
CA TYR A 439 17.51 -6.54 -3.14
C TYR A 439 16.90 -7.93 -3.12
N SER A 440 17.27 -8.77 -2.16
CA SER A 440 16.67 -10.10 -2.02
C SER A 440 15.22 -9.94 -1.58
N LYS A 441 14.30 -10.44 -2.40
CA LYS A 441 12.87 -10.45 -2.08
C LYS A 441 12.61 -11.16 -0.74
N GLY A 442 13.31 -12.26 -0.45
CA GLY A 442 13.14 -12.98 0.82
C GLY A 442 13.48 -12.15 2.05
N ALA A 443 14.59 -11.39 2.00
CA ALA A 443 14.98 -10.48 3.08
C ALA A 443 14.01 -9.29 3.20
N ILE A 444 13.56 -8.74 2.06
CA ILE A 444 12.57 -7.66 2.01
C ILE A 444 11.21 -8.12 2.57
N ASP A 445 10.72 -9.30 2.17
CA ASP A 445 9.47 -9.87 2.66
C ASP A 445 9.49 -10.07 4.17
N TYR A 446 10.62 -10.53 4.70
CA TYR A 446 10.82 -10.69 6.14
C TYR A 446 10.79 -9.34 6.87
N PHE A 447 11.55 -8.35 6.37
CA PHE A 447 11.53 -6.99 6.90
C PHE A 447 10.12 -6.39 6.89
N LEU A 448 9.43 -6.47 5.76
CA LEU A 448 8.07 -5.95 5.62
C LEU A 448 7.09 -6.64 6.57
N SER A 449 7.13 -7.97 6.64
CA SER A 449 6.19 -8.73 7.46
C SER A 449 6.43 -8.58 8.96
N LYS A 450 7.68 -8.59 9.41
CA LYS A 450 8.04 -8.60 10.84
C LYS A 450 8.27 -7.22 11.43
N MET A 451 8.66 -6.23 10.63
CA MET A 451 8.98 -4.88 11.11
C MET A 451 7.96 -3.83 10.69
N VAL A 452 7.58 -3.81 9.41
CA VAL A 452 6.73 -2.75 8.84
C VAL A 452 5.26 -3.04 9.08
N PHE A 453 4.69 -4.06 8.43
CA PHE A 453 3.27 -4.37 8.52
C PHE A 453 2.85 -4.80 9.92
N ALA A 454 3.66 -5.61 10.61
CA ALA A 454 3.38 -6.02 11.98
C ALA A 454 3.24 -4.85 12.95
N LYS A 455 3.91 -3.71 12.70
CA LYS A 455 3.85 -2.51 13.54
C LYS A 455 2.82 -1.50 13.03
N GLU A 456 2.84 -1.21 11.74
CA GLU A 456 2.21 -0.03 11.14
C GLU A 456 0.90 -0.35 10.40
N SER A 457 0.69 -1.59 9.94
CA SER A 457 -0.58 -1.98 9.28
C SER A 457 -1.66 -2.28 10.31
N ARG A 458 -2.30 -1.18 10.75
CA ARG A 458 -3.34 -1.17 11.77
C ARG A 458 -4.53 -0.32 11.35
N GLU A 459 -5.70 -0.72 11.81
CA GLU A 459 -6.97 -0.01 11.58
C GLU A 459 -7.60 0.42 12.91
N PHE A 460 -8.55 1.35 12.81
CA PHE A 460 -9.40 1.78 13.92
C PHE A 460 -10.85 1.41 13.61
N PRO A 461 -11.68 1.19 14.63
CA PRO A 461 -13.08 0.81 14.41
C PRO A 461 -13.89 1.92 13.75
N TYR A 462 -13.59 3.18 14.07
CA TYR A 462 -14.39 4.32 13.63
C TYR A 462 -13.52 5.47 13.12
N LYS A 463 -14.12 6.30 12.26
CA LYS A 463 -13.54 7.55 11.80
C LYS A 463 -14.53 8.71 11.77
N LEU A 464 -13.98 9.92 11.82
CA LEU A 464 -14.64 11.16 11.41
C LEU A 464 -13.94 11.67 10.16
N SER A 465 -14.71 12.15 9.18
CA SER A 465 -14.12 12.64 7.94
C SER A 465 -14.77 13.93 7.45
N ALA A 466 -13.96 14.78 6.83
CA ALA A 466 -14.37 16.03 6.19
C ALA A 466 -13.64 16.18 4.84
N SER A 467 -14.29 16.79 3.84
CA SER A 467 -13.74 16.93 2.48
C SER A 467 -14.13 18.26 1.83
N GLY A 468 -13.85 18.43 0.53
CA GLY A 468 -14.21 19.65 -0.21
C GLY A 468 -15.68 20.06 -0.12
N TRP A 469 -16.59 19.11 0.16
CA TRP A 469 -18.01 19.40 0.45
C TRP A 469 -18.21 20.28 1.68
N ASP A 470 -17.39 20.09 2.71
CA ASP A 470 -17.43 20.86 3.95
C ASP A 470 -16.88 22.28 3.77
N LEU A 471 -15.94 22.47 2.84
CA LEU A 471 -15.43 23.79 2.45
C LEU A 471 -16.45 24.56 1.61
N GLY A 472 -17.06 23.88 0.63
CA GLY A 472 -18.01 24.48 -0.31
C GLY A 472 -19.44 24.66 0.22
N LYS A 473 -19.69 24.32 1.50
CA LYS A 473 -21.04 24.40 2.10
C LYS A 473 -21.64 25.80 2.02
N LYS A 474 -22.96 25.88 1.94
CA LYS A 474 -23.66 27.18 2.04
C LYS A 474 -23.39 27.86 3.39
N LYS A 475 -22.84 29.07 3.34
CA LYS A 475 -22.56 29.94 4.50
C LYS A 475 -23.43 31.20 4.46
N ALA A 476 -23.40 32.00 5.54
CA ALA A 476 -24.11 33.28 5.59
C ALA A 476 -23.54 34.30 4.59
N ARG A 477 -22.22 34.28 4.39
CA ARG A 477 -21.53 34.99 3.32
C ARG A 477 -21.14 33.96 2.25
N PRO A 478 -21.38 34.23 0.95
CA PRO A 478 -21.03 33.28 -0.12
C PRO A 478 -19.53 32.98 -0.16
N VAL A 479 -19.15 31.82 -0.68
CA VAL A 479 -17.75 31.44 -0.99
C VAL A 479 -17.49 31.72 -2.47
N THR A 480 -16.41 32.42 -2.80
CA THR A 480 -16.03 32.65 -4.21
C THR A 480 -14.61 32.20 -4.50
N GLY A 481 -14.36 31.71 -5.72
CA GLY A 481 -13.04 31.21 -6.09
C GLY A 481 -12.79 31.16 -7.59
N PHE A 482 -11.55 30.81 -7.96
CA PHE A 482 -11.18 30.60 -9.36
C PHE A 482 -10.55 29.24 -9.60
N SER A 483 -10.65 28.79 -10.85
CA SER A 483 -9.82 27.73 -11.40
C SER A 483 -9.21 28.17 -12.74
N GLY A 484 -8.09 27.57 -13.12
CA GLY A 484 -7.51 27.73 -14.46
C GLY A 484 -8.39 27.19 -15.58
N THR A 485 -9.24 26.21 -15.27
CA THR A 485 -10.09 25.48 -16.23
C THR A 485 -11.51 25.36 -15.65
N ASN A 486 -12.43 24.74 -16.38
CA ASN A 486 -13.77 24.45 -15.86
C ASN A 486 -14.13 22.96 -15.95
N ASP A 487 -13.13 22.08 -16.06
CA ASP A 487 -13.35 20.63 -16.22
C ASP A 487 -13.86 19.99 -14.93
N SER A 488 -13.48 20.52 -13.77
CA SER A 488 -13.92 20.07 -12.45
C SER A 488 -15.39 20.39 -12.12
N ARG A 489 -16.09 21.17 -12.96
CA ARG A 489 -17.48 21.62 -12.72
C ARG A 489 -18.48 20.50 -12.41
N TYR A 490 -18.19 19.28 -12.89
CA TYR A 490 -19.04 18.11 -12.71
C TYR A 490 -18.90 17.45 -11.33
N VAL A 491 -17.84 17.77 -10.59
CA VAL A 491 -17.51 17.19 -9.28
C VAL A 491 -17.44 18.25 -8.18
N LEU A 492 -17.93 19.47 -8.44
CA LEU A 492 -18.09 20.50 -7.41
C LEU A 492 -19.17 20.10 -6.39
N PRO A 493 -19.07 20.56 -5.13
CA PRO A 493 -20.17 20.44 -4.17
C PRO A 493 -21.45 21.10 -4.70
N LEU A 494 -22.63 20.55 -4.39
CA LEU A 494 -23.92 21.03 -4.92
C LEU A 494 -24.23 22.50 -4.58
N ASP A 495 -23.68 23.01 -3.47
CA ASP A 495 -23.84 24.40 -3.04
C ASP A 495 -22.95 25.39 -3.83
N VAL A 496 -21.99 24.90 -4.62
CA VAL A 496 -21.03 25.69 -5.41
C VAL A 496 -21.37 25.64 -6.89
N THR A 497 -21.54 26.81 -7.52
CA THR A 497 -21.86 26.90 -8.95
C THR A 497 -20.66 27.32 -9.79
N GLN A 498 -20.45 26.67 -10.94
CA GLN A 498 -19.53 27.16 -11.95
C GLN A 498 -20.16 28.37 -12.67
N LEU A 499 -19.53 29.55 -12.58
CA LEU A 499 -19.97 30.78 -13.20
C LEU A 499 -19.10 31.10 -14.43
N ASP A 500 -19.59 30.73 -15.60
CA ASP A 500 -18.92 30.99 -16.89
C ASP A 500 -19.25 32.39 -17.42
N LEU A 501 -18.35 33.36 -17.20
CA LEU A 501 -18.53 34.72 -17.67
C LEU A 501 -18.43 34.80 -19.21
N PRO A 502 -19.29 35.56 -19.92
CA PRO A 502 -19.30 35.61 -21.38
C PRO A 502 -17.95 35.97 -22.01
N LYS A 503 -17.22 36.94 -21.42
CA LYS A 503 -15.89 37.33 -21.90
C LYS A 503 -14.82 36.24 -21.71
N GLN A 504 -15.07 35.25 -20.86
CA GLN A 504 -14.14 34.16 -20.54
C GLN A 504 -14.55 32.81 -21.15
N LYS A 505 -15.64 32.74 -21.93
CA LYS A 505 -16.08 31.48 -22.55
C LYS A 505 -15.09 30.90 -23.56
N HIS A 506 -14.30 31.76 -24.20
CA HIS A 506 -13.32 31.36 -25.22
C HIS A 506 -12.00 30.84 -24.62
N THR A 507 -11.79 31.05 -23.32
CA THR A 507 -10.54 30.80 -22.59
C THR A 507 -10.02 29.37 -22.73
N ASN A 508 -10.90 28.37 -22.64
CA ASN A 508 -10.56 26.96 -22.88
C ASN A 508 -10.16 26.67 -24.33
N ALA A 509 -10.85 27.28 -25.30
CA ALA A 509 -10.61 27.05 -26.71
C ALA A 509 -9.32 27.74 -27.17
N LEU A 510 -8.98 28.89 -26.59
CA LEU A 510 -7.83 29.70 -26.96
C LEU A 510 -6.50 28.96 -26.76
N VAL A 511 -6.34 28.23 -25.65
CA VAL A 511 -5.10 27.49 -25.43
C VAL A 511 -4.99 26.29 -26.37
N LEU A 512 -6.11 25.63 -26.66
CA LEU A 512 -6.15 24.55 -27.65
C LEU A 512 -5.83 25.07 -29.06
N GLU A 513 -6.33 26.25 -29.42
CA GLU A 513 -6.00 26.94 -30.67
C GLU A 513 -4.49 27.20 -30.78
N TYR A 514 -3.86 27.71 -29.71
CA TYR A 514 -2.42 27.91 -29.68
C TYR A 514 -1.63 26.62 -29.84
N LEU A 515 -2.08 25.52 -29.24
CA LEU A 515 -1.43 24.22 -29.39
C LEU A 515 -1.58 23.63 -30.79
N LEU A 516 -2.68 23.93 -31.49
CA LEU A 516 -2.95 23.48 -32.86
C LEU A 516 -2.23 24.30 -33.94
N GLN A 517 -1.53 25.38 -33.57
CA GLN A 517 -0.77 26.19 -34.53
C GLN A 517 0.37 25.38 -35.20
N PRO A 518 0.71 25.69 -36.47
CA PRO A 518 1.64 24.90 -37.27
C PRO A 518 3.10 24.94 -36.80
N GLU A 519 3.48 25.92 -35.97
CA GLU A 519 4.81 26.03 -35.38
C GLU A 519 5.06 24.92 -34.34
N ASN A 520 3.99 24.35 -33.77
CA ASN A 520 4.08 23.22 -32.86
C ASN A 520 4.23 21.92 -33.65
N SER A 521 4.91 20.94 -33.05
CA SER A 521 5.11 19.64 -33.71
C SER A 521 5.14 18.49 -32.72
N ILE A 522 5.32 17.29 -33.24
CA ILE A 522 5.46 16.04 -32.47
C ILE A 522 6.84 15.44 -32.76
N ALA A 523 7.43 14.84 -31.74
CA ALA A 523 8.59 13.98 -31.83
C ALA A 523 8.27 12.62 -31.21
N MET A 524 8.51 11.55 -31.97
CA MET A 524 8.23 10.18 -31.54
C MET A 524 9.49 9.54 -30.95
N ALA A 525 9.32 8.70 -29.93
CA ALA A 525 10.41 7.88 -29.42
C ALA A 525 10.98 6.95 -30.52
N PRO A 526 12.31 6.76 -30.62
CA PRO A 526 12.92 5.88 -31.61
C PRO A 526 12.45 4.42 -31.52
N GLN A 527 12.36 3.72 -32.66
CA GLN A 527 11.91 2.32 -32.68
C GLN A 527 12.96 1.33 -32.19
N THR A 528 14.26 1.68 -32.25
CA THR A 528 15.38 0.85 -31.78
C THR A 528 15.35 0.59 -30.27
N THR A 529 14.65 1.44 -29.52
CA THR A 529 14.46 1.38 -28.06
C THR A 529 13.18 0.66 -27.63
N LYS A 530 12.40 0.02 -28.52
CA LYS A 530 11.15 -0.69 -28.14
C LYS A 530 11.34 -1.84 -27.14
N ALA A 531 12.57 -2.34 -27.00
CA ALA A 531 12.92 -3.37 -26.03
C ALA A 531 13.21 -2.83 -24.62
N SER A 532 13.39 -1.50 -24.46
CA SER A 532 13.69 -0.83 -23.19
C SER A 532 12.60 0.17 -22.80
N SER A 533 12.45 0.41 -21.49
CA SER A 533 11.57 1.46 -20.96
C SER A 533 11.99 2.84 -21.48
N PHE A 534 11.03 3.72 -21.76
CA PHE A 534 11.33 5.12 -22.08
C PHE A 534 11.98 5.79 -20.86
N ASP A 535 13.15 6.38 -21.03
CA ASP A 535 13.97 6.95 -19.97
C ASP A 535 14.55 8.33 -20.34
N SER A 536 15.31 8.91 -19.41
CA SER A 536 15.94 10.23 -19.59
C SER A 536 16.88 10.29 -20.79
N GLU A 537 17.62 9.21 -21.08
CA GLU A 537 18.51 9.11 -22.23
C GLU A 537 17.73 9.15 -23.54
N THR A 538 16.61 8.41 -23.61
CA THR A 538 15.74 8.43 -24.78
C THR A 538 15.24 9.85 -25.09
N LEU A 539 14.90 10.64 -24.06
CA LEU A 539 14.48 12.03 -24.23
C LEU A 539 15.64 12.93 -24.70
N LEU A 540 16.85 12.74 -24.16
CA LEU A 540 18.05 13.48 -24.56
C LEU A 540 18.42 13.19 -26.03
N ASP A 541 18.35 11.93 -26.45
CA ASP A 541 18.58 11.49 -27.84
C ASP A 541 17.55 12.10 -28.80
N MET A 542 16.27 12.13 -28.40
CA MET A 542 15.23 12.80 -29.17
C MET A 542 15.57 14.29 -29.33
N MET A 543 15.88 15.00 -28.25
CA MET A 543 16.22 16.43 -28.32
C MET A 543 17.48 16.70 -29.16
N GLY A 544 18.48 15.81 -29.09
CA GLY A 544 19.73 15.88 -29.86
C GLY A 544 19.58 15.68 -31.37
N THR A 545 18.42 15.19 -31.82
CA THR A 545 18.14 14.94 -33.25
C THR A 545 17.10 15.89 -33.86
N MET A 546 16.53 16.80 -33.06
CA MET A 546 15.51 17.74 -33.52
C MET A 546 16.11 18.84 -34.41
N SER A 547 15.41 19.20 -35.49
CA SER A 547 15.81 20.28 -36.40
C SER A 547 15.80 21.67 -35.76
N THR A 548 14.97 21.87 -34.75
CA THR A 548 14.91 23.10 -33.95
C THR A 548 15.15 22.74 -32.49
N LYS A 549 16.23 23.28 -31.93
CA LYS A 549 16.68 22.97 -30.56
C LYS A 549 15.66 23.48 -29.52
N PRO A 550 15.05 22.61 -28.69
CA PRO A 550 14.26 23.06 -27.55
C PRO A 550 15.17 23.75 -26.53
N ARG A 551 14.72 24.90 -26.00
CA ARG A 551 15.38 25.65 -24.91
C ARG A 551 14.76 25.35 -23.54
N VAL A 552 13.58 24.73 -23.52
CA VAL A 552 12.83 24.41 -22.29
C VAL A 552 12.41 22.94 -22.32
N VAL A 553 12.48 22.24 -21.18
CA VAL A 553 11.82 20.94 -20.98
C VAL A 553 10.70 21.12 -19.97
N LEU A 554 9.50 20.68 -20.35
CA LEU A 554 8.32 20.61 -19.51
C LEU A 554 8.00 19.13 -19.28
N ASP A 555 8.44 18.57 -18.16
CA ASP A 555 8.26 17.15 -17.85
C ASP A 555 6.88 16.84 -17.22
N VAL A 556 5.80 17.27 -17.88
CA VAL A 556 4.43 17.07 -17.36
C VAL A 556 4.02 15.58 -17.36
N GLY A 557 4.65 14.76 -18.20
CA GLY A 557 4.46 13.31 -18.24
C GLY A 557 5.27 12.52 -17.22
N ALA A 558 6.11 13.18 -16.41
CA ALA A 558 7.04 12.55 -15.47
C ALA A 558 7.86 11.42 -16.13
N GLN A 559 8.57 11.73 -17.20
CA GLN A 559 9.37 10.76 -17.95
C GLN A 559 10.84 10.74 -17.51
N ILE A 560 11.32 11.80 -16.85
CA ILE A 560 12.68 11.84 -16.30
C ILE A 560 12.67 11.13 -14.95
N ILE A 561 12.53 9.80 -14.89
CA ILE A 561 12.38 9.04 -13.61
C ILE A 561 13.72 8.50 -13.08
N ASP A 562 14.62 8.15 -13.98
CA ASP A 562 15.83 7.37 -13.70
C ASP A 562 17.00 8.20 -13.13
N VAL A 563 17.00 9.51 -13.34
CA VAL A 563 18.04 10.45 -12.89
C VAL A 563 17.44 11.63 -12.10
N CYS A 564 18.24 12.32 -11.29
CA CYS A 564 17.79 13.56 -10.64
C CYS A 564 17.85 14.77 -11.59
N ASN A 565 17.23 15.89 -11.22
CA ASN A 565 17.18 17.09 -12.06
C ASN A 565 18.57 17.65 -12.38
N LEU A 566 19.51 17.56 -11.42
CA LEU A 566 20.90 17.98 -11.61
C LEU A 566 21.63 17.10 -12.64
N GLU A 567 21.48 15.79 -12.53
CA GLU A 567 22.08 14.83 -13.46
C GLU A 567 21.53 15.00 -14.88
N PHE A 568 20.21 15.13 -15.02
CA PHE A 568 19.57 15.41 -16.30
C PHE A 568 20.08 16.72 -16.92
N SER A 569 20.10 17.80 -16.14
CA SER A 569 20.55 19.12 -16.59
C SER A 569 22.01 19.11 -17.05
N ARG A 570 22.87 18.38 -16.33
CA ARG A 570 24.28 18.20 -16.70
C ARG A 570 24.42 17.46 -18.02
N LYS A 571 23.69 16.36 -18.21
CA LYS A 571 23.70 15.60 -19.47
C LYS A 571 23.15 16.43 -20.63
N TRP A 572 22.05 17.14 -20.41
CA TRP A 572 21.44 18.01 -21.41
C TRP A 572 22.39 19.12 -21.87
N LEU A 573 23.08 19.80 -20.95
CA LEU A 573 24.07 20.83 -21.27
C LEU A 573 25.30 20.26 -22.01
N SER A 574 25.62 18.99 -21.80
CA SER A 574 26.78 18.32 -22.41
C SER A 574 26.55 17.85 -23.86
N LEU A 575 25.30 17.82 -24.33
CA LEU A 575 24.96 17.44 -25.70
C LEU A 575 25.65 18.38 -26.72
N PRO A 576 26.25 17.88 -27.82
CA PRO A 576 27.08 18.69 -28.72
C PRO A 576 26.41 19.98 -29.21
N GLN A 577 25.15 19.90 -29.64
CA GLN A 577 24.40 21.05 -30.16
C GLN A 577 24.12 22.17 -29.13
N TYR A 578 24.25 21.87 -27.83
CA TYR A 578 24.05 22.82 -26.74
C TYR A 578 25.38 23.25 -26.13
N ARG A 579 26.34 22.32 -26.01
CA ARG A 579 27.68 22.58 -25.52
C ARG A 579 28.43 23.59 -26.38
N ASP A 580 28.35 23.42 -27.70
CA ASP A 580 29.10 24.22 -28.67
C ASP A 580 28.37 25.53 -29.04
N ASP A 581 27.16 25.74 -28.52
CA ASP A 581 26.37 26.97 -28.72
C ASP A 581 26.82 28.05 -27.73
N GLU A 582 27.43 29.12 -28.24
CA GLU A 582 27.88 30.27 -27.43
C GLU A 582 26.73 31.07 -26.83
N GLU A 583 25.51 30.98 -27.39
CA GLU A 583 24.34 31.64 -26.81
C GLU A 583 23.87 30.97 -25.51
N ILE A 584 24.27 29.71 -25.26
CA ILE A 584 23.89 28.97 -24.05
C ILE A 584 25.06 28.99 -23.08
N GLN A 585 24.79 29.32 -21.83
CA GLN A 585 25.80 29.35 -20.78
C GLN A 585 25.42 28.50 -19.57
N ALA A 586 24.12 28.24 -19.34
CA ALA A 586 23.66 27.52 -18.15
C ALA A 586 22.32 26.80 -18.32
N VAL A 587 21.93 25.99 -17.32
CA VAL A 587 20.61 25.36 -17.19
C VAL A 587 19.98 25.74 -15.85
N VAL A 588 18.72 26.18 -15.88
CA VAL A 588 17.91 26.48 -14.69
C VAL A 588 16.98 25.30 -14.39
N PHE A 589 16.96 24.84 -13.14
CA PHE A 589 16.10 23.74 -12.67
C PHE A 589 15.86 23.84 -11.16
N PHE A 590 14.95 23.03 -10.63
CA PHE A 590 14.70 22.93 -9.18
C PHE A 590 15.55 21.83 -8.53
N ASN A 591 16.19 22.14 -7.41
CA ASN A 591 16.92 21.17 -6.60
C ASN A 591 16.00 20.35 -5.68
N ASP A 592 16.57 19.43 -4.89
CA ASP A 592 15.83 18.56 -3.97
C ASP A 592 15.18 19.31 -2.79
N VAL A 593 15.49 20.59 -2.60
CA VAL A 593 14.95 21.47 -1.54
C VAL A 593 13.94 22.47 -2.12
N ASP A 594 13.46 22.25 -3.35
CA ASP A 594 12.45 23.09 -4.02
C ASP A 594 12.93 24.54 -4.24
N GLU A 595 14.21 24.71 -4.60
CA GLU A 595 14.82 26.00 -4.92
C GLU A 595 15.33 26.03 -6.37
N LEU A 596 15.12 27.17 -7.06
CA LEU A 596 15.61 27.41 -8.42
C LEU A 596 17.13 27.59 -8.41
N ILE A 597 17.83 26.61 -8.98
CA ILE A 597 19.28 26.56 -9.12
C ILE A 597 19.68 26.70 -10.60
N VAL A 598 20.84 27.29 -10.83
CA VAL A 598 21.49 27.42 -12.12
C VAL A 598 22.74 26.53 -12.15
N LEU A 599 22.90 25.71 -13.18
CA LEU A 599 24.10 24.93 -13.48
C LEU A 599 24.81 25.54 -14.69
N ASP A 600 26.01 26.06 -14.50
CA ASP A 600 26.82 26.64 -15.59
C ASP A 600 27.59 25.57 -16.40
N LYS A 601 28.20 25.96 -17.53
CA LYS A 601 29.06 25.09 -18.35
C LYS A 601 30.34 24.61 -17.64
N ALA A 602 30.77 25.29 -16.58
CA ALA A 602 31.91 24.88 -15.76
C ALA A 602 31.53 23.79 -14.73
N GLY A 603 30.24 23.52 -14.55
CA GLY A 603 29.70 22.53 -13.63
C GLY A 603 29.37 23.09 -12.24
N ASN A 604 29.42 24.41 -12.05
CA ASN A 604 29.08 25.07 -10.80
C ASN A 604 27.57 25.25 -10.67
N THR A 605 27.08 25.19 -9.44
CA THR A 605 25.66 25.39 -9.10
C THR A 605 25.47 26.57 -8.16
N GLU A 606 24.52 27.46 -8.45
CA GLU A 606 24.16 28.61 -7.60
C GLU A 606 22.65 28.91 -7.65
N GLU A 607 22.13 29.64 -6.66
CA GLU A 607 20.72 30.07 -6.67
C GLU A 607 20.45 31.07 -7.80
N LEU A 608 19.33 30.90 -8.51
CA LEU A 608 18.96 31.75 -9.64
C LEU A 608 18.88 33.23 -9.23
N GLN A 609 18.31 33.53 -8.07
CA GLN A 609 18.12 34.92 -7.62
C GLN A 609 19.43 35.69 -7.42
N THR A 610 20.50 35.00 -7.03
CA THR A 610 21.83 35.59 -6.83
C THR A 610 22.72 35.50 -8.07
N SER A 611 22.31 34.68 -9.05
CA SER A 611 23.03 34.46 -10.29
C SER A 611 22.88 35.63 -11.27
N PRO A 612 23.91 35.97 -12.08
CA PRO A 612 23.74 36.87 -13.22
C PRO A 612 22.65 36.39 -14.20
N PHE A 613 22.37 35.08 -14.22
CA PHE A 613 21.40 34.45 -15.11
C PHE A 613 19.93 34.78 -14.78
N ALA A 614 19.61 35.31 -13.59
CA ALA A 614 18.25 35.79 -13.26
C ALA A 614 17.72 36.82 -14.26
N THR A 615 18.60 37.68 -14.78
CA THR A 615 18.24 38.71 -15.78
C THR A 615 18.57 38.29 -17.21
N GLN A 616 19.29 37.18 -17.39
CA GLN A 616 19.81 36.68 -18.66
C GLN A 616 19.26 35.30 -19.00
N LEU A 617 17.97 35.07 -18.73
CA LEU A 617 17.31 33.81 -19.08
C LEU A 617 17.43 33.45 -20.56
N GLY A 618 17.68 34.43 -21.44
CA GLY A 618 18.00 34.21 -22.86
C GLY A 618 19.20 33.30 -23.12
N GLN A 619 20.14 33.23 -22.18
CA GLN A 619 21.33 32.38 -22.27
C GLN A 619 21.18 31.04 -21.56
N CYS A 620 19.96 30.71 -21.10
CA CYS A 620 19.74 29.56 -20.24
C CYS A 620 18.81 28.53 -20.88
N LEU A 621 19.12 27.26 -20.66
CA LEU A 621 18.13 26.20 -20.78
C LEU A 621 17.28 26.15 -19.52
N VAL A 622 16.05 25.68 -19.60
CA VAL A 622 15.14 25.60 -18.45
C VAL A 622 14.52 24.21 -18.36
N LEU A 623 14.66 23.54 -17.22
CA LEU A 623 13.99 22.29 -16.90
C LEU A 623 12.94 22.56 -15.82
N LEU A 624 11.67 22.31 -16.17
CA LEU A 624 10.58 22.23 -15.21
C LEU A 624 10.10 20.77 -15.15
N ASP A 625 10.30 20.13 -14.01
CA ASP A 625 9.78 18.79 -13.77
C ASP A 625 8.25 18.80 -13.55
N GLU A 626 7.67 17.62 -13.33
CA GLU A 626 6.22 17.46 -13.12
C GLU A 626 5.66 18.39 -12.02
N ALA A 627 6.35 18.52 -10.88
CA ALA A 627 5.90 19.32 -9.74
C ALA A 627 5.91 20.82 -10.09
N HIS A 628 6.96 21.25 -10.79
CA HIS A 628 7.22 22.66 -11.07
C HIS A 628 6.63 23.14 -12.40
N THR A 629 5.94 22.26 -13.13
CA THR A 629 5.08 22.66 -14.27
C THR A 629 3.84 23.44 -13.85
N ARG A 630 3.55 23.48 -12.55
CA ARG A 630 2.51 24.29 -11.90
C ARG A 630 3.15 25.32 -10.96
N GLY A 631 2.48 26.43 -10.71
CA GLY A 631 2.95 27.48 -9.78
C GLY A 631 4.14 28.34 -10.25
N THR A 632 5.09 27.79 -11.02
CA THR A 632 6.32 28.51 -11.43
C THR A 632 6.06 29.58 -12.50
N ASP A 633 6.63 30.77 -12.33
CA ASP A 633 6.60 31.86 -13.32
C ASP A 633 8.02 32.33 -13.68
N LEU A 634 8.47 32.01 -14.90
CA LEU A 634 9.75 32.45 -15.46
C LEU A 634 9.49 33.31 -16.70
N ARG A 635 10.21 34.44 -16.81
CA ARG A 635 10.13 35.33 -17.97
C ARG A 635 10.98 34.80 -19.13
N LEU A 636 10.45 33.79 -19.81
CA LEU A 636 11.12 33.15 -20.93
C LEU A 636 11.11 34.04 -22.20
N PRO A 637 12.20 34.06 -23.00
CA PRO A 637 12.25 34.77 -24.27
C PRO A 637 11.20 34.32 -25.28
N ALA A 638 10.85 35.21 -26.22
CA ALA A 638 9.74 35.01 -27.14
C ALA A 638 9.98 33.94 -28.21
N ASP A 639 11.23 33.60 -28.49
CA ASP A 639 11.68 32.63 -29.48
C ASP A 639 11.86 31.22 -28.90
N TYR A 640 11.57 31.02 -27.61
CA TYR A 640 11.81 29.74 -26.95
C TYR A 640 10.83 28.67 -27.41
N ARG A 641 11.39 27.47 -27.64
CA ARG A 641 10.66 26.24 -27.92
C ARG A 641 10.77 25.27 -26.75
N ALA A 642 9.65 24.69 -26.31
CA ALA A 642 9.63 23.73 -25.21
C ALA A 642 9.43 22.28 -25.71
N ALA A 643 10.22 21.35 -25.20
CA ALA A 643 9.98 19.91 -25.28
C ALA A 643 9.04 19.50 -24.15
N VAL A 644 7.83 19.04 -24.51
CA VAL A 644 6.79 18.65 -23.57
C VAL A 644 6.69 17.13 -23.54
N THR A 645 6.97 16.52 -22.39
CA THR A 645 6.85 15.06 -22.25
C THR A 645 5.39 14.66 -22.04
N LEU A 646 4.96 13.54 -22.60
CA LEU A 646 3.63 12.98 -22.34
C LEU A 646 3.74 11.73 -21.47
N GLY A 647 2.74 11.46 -20.62
CA GLY A 647 2.70 10.28 -19.75
C GLY A 647 1.29 9.73 -19.63
N ALA A 648 1.15 8.47 -19.18
CA ALA A 648 -0.17 7.86 -19.01
C ALA A 648 -1.05 8.62 -17.98
N ASN A 649 -2.37 8.61 -18.21
CA ASN A 649 -3.36 9.32 -17.40
C ASN A 649 -3.16 10.85 -17.33
N LEU A 650 -2.51 11.45 -18.34
CA LEU A 650 -2.34 12.90 -18.42
C LEU A 650 -3.66 13.56 -18.82
N THR A 651 -4.20 14.42 -17.95
CA THR A 651 -5.42 15.17 -18.23
C THR A 651 -5.13 16.41 -19.06
N LYS A 652 -6.17 16.90 -19.78
CA LYS A 652 -6.10 18.13 -20.59
C LYS A 652 -5.63 19.30 -19.73
N ASP A 653 -6.17 19.45 -18.54
CA ASP A 653 -5.84 20.55 -17.64
C ASP A 653 -4.37 20.56 -17.25
N ARG A 654 -3.79 19.41 -16.88
CA ARG A 654 -2.36 19.30 -16.57
C ARG A 654 -1.49 19.67 -17.77
N LEU A 655 -1.82 19.15 -18.95
CA LEU A 655 -1.09 19.45 -20.18
C LEU A 655 -1.14 20.95 -20.52
N VAL A 656 -2.33 21.52 -20.52
CA VAL A 656 -2.58 22.94 -20.82
C VAL A 656 -1.87 23.85 -19.81
N GLN A 657 -1.93 23.50 -18.52
CA GLN A 657 -1.28 24.25 -17.45
C GLN A 657 0.25 24.28 -17.58
N ALA A 658 0.84 23.14 -17.93
CA ALA A 658 2.26 23.02 -18.22
C ALA A 658 2.66 23.83 -19.47
N CYS A 659 1.96 23.65 -20.59
CA CYS A 659 2.26 24.39 -21.82
C CYS A 659 2.16 25.91 -21.64
N MET A 660 1.23 26.38 -20.80
CA MET A 660 1.08 27.80 -20.48
C MET A 660 2.17 28.39 -19.57
N ARG A 661 3.19 27.60 -19.18
CA ARG A 661 4.47 28.15 -18.69
C ARG A 661 5.20 28.91 -19.79
N MET A 662 4.95 28.56 -21.05
CA MET A 662 5.29 29.36 -22.23
C MET A 662 4.28 30.51 -22.34
N ARG A 663 4.46 31.59 -21.58
CA ARG A 663 3.51 32.71 -21.49
C ARG A 663 3.23 33.43 -22.83
N ARG A 664 4.09 33.26 -23.83
CA ARG A 664 3.93 33.77 -25.20
C ARG A 664 3.67 32.64 -26.21
N LEU A 665 3.09 31.52 -25.77
CA LEU A 665 2.68 30.42 -26.65
C LEU A 665 1.73 30.92 -27.73
N GLY A 666 2.01 30.58 -28.98
CA GLY A 666 1.29 31.08 -30.15
C GLY A 666 1.56 32.57 -30.49
N LYS A 667 2.52 33.19 -29.80
CA LYS A 667 3.02 34.57 -30.01
C LYS A 667 4.55 34.57 -30.03
N GLY A 668 5.13 33.62 -30.78
CA GLY A 668 6.57 33.39 -30.92
C GLY A 668 7.02 32.09 -30.24
N GLN A 669 6.56 31.82 -29.02
CA GLN A 669 6.91 30.58 -28.32
C GLN A 669 6.10 29.41 -28.87
N SER A 670 6.73 28.23 -28.93
CA SER A 670 6.14 27.00 -29.47
C SER A 670 6.50 25.78 -28.63
N VAL A 671 5.84 24.66 -28.91
CA VAL A 671 6.07 23.37 -28.24
C VAL A 671 6.39 22.25 -29.23
N VAL A 672 7.07 21.23 -28.74
CA VAL A 672 7.19 19.92 -29.38
C VAL A 672 6.78 18.85 -28.39
N PHE A 673 5.75 18.07 -28.71
CA PHE A 673 5.31 16.97 -27.88
C PHE A 673 6.22 15.76 -28.09
N CYS A 674 6.95 15.37 -27.05
CA CYS A 674 7.77 14.17 -27.03
C CYS A 674 6.90 12.99 -26.57
N ILE A 675 6.62 12.06 -27.49
CA ILE A 675 5.65 10.99 -27.26
C ILE A 675 6.40 9.67 -27.00
N PRO A 676 6.36 9.14 -25.77
CA PRO A 676 6.81 7.79 -25.47
C PRO A 676 6.00 6.73 -26.21
N TRP A 677 6.58 5.56 -26.41
CA TRP A 677 5.91 4.43 -27.04
C TRP A 677 4.65 3.99 -26.27
N GLU A 678 4.61 4.13 -24.94
CA GLU A 678 3.42 3.85 -24.13
C GLU A 678 2.25 4.76 -24.54
N VAL A 679 2.53 6.06 -24.72
CA VAL A 679 1.51 7.07 -25.03
C VAL A 679 1.08 7.03 -26.49
N SER A 680 2.01 6.79 -27.41
CA SER A 680 1.70 6.72 -28.85
C SER A 680 0.60 5.69 -29.15
N HIS A 681 0.69 4.53 -28.51
CA HIS A 681 -0.30 3.47 -28.65
C HIS A 681 -1.63 3.82 -28.02
N ASN A 682 -1.64 4.46 -26.84
CA ASN A 682 -2.87 4.91 -26.20
C ASN A 682 -3.63 5.88 -27.12
N ILE A 683 -2.92 6.85 -27.71
CA ILE A 683 -3.48 7.80 -28.67
C ILE A 683 -4.13 7.04 -29.85
N LEU A 684 -3.40 6.12 -30.49
CA LEU A 684 -3.92 5.35 -31.63
C LEU A 684 -5.14 4.48 -31.27
N LEU A 685 -5.12 3.87 -30.09
CA LEU A 685 -6.21 3.02 -29.59
C LEU A 685 -7.49 3.83 -29.38
N HIS A 686 -7.39 5.02 -28.78
CA HIS A 686 -8.56 5.90 -28.59
C HIS A 686 -9.17 6.41 -29.89
N GLN A 687 -8.40 6.44 -30.97
CA GLN A 687 -8.88 6.80 -32.31
C GLN A 687 -9.46 5.63 -33.10
N GLY A 688 -9.44 4.40 -32.56
CA GLY A 688 -9.83 3.21 -33.30
C GLY A 688 -8.88 2.85 -34.45
N ARG A 689 -7.66 3.41 -34.45
CA ARG A 689 -6.64 3.23 -35.50
C ARG A 689 -5.63 2.15 -35.10
N VAL A 690 -6.13 1.02 -34.61
CA VAL A 690 -5.31 -0.11 -34.14
C VAL A 690 -4.55 -0.72 -35.33
N GLY A 691 -3.21 -0.62 -35.33
CA GLY A 691 -2.35 -1.13 -36.41
C GLY A 691 -1.89 -0.09 -37.44
N ALA A 692 -2.26 1.19 -37.30
CA ALA A 692 -1.72 2.27 -38.12
C ALA A 692 -0.24 2.57 -37.77
N LEU A 693 0.53 3.08 -38.73
CA LEU A 693 1.91 3.50 -38.50
C LEU A 693 1.96 4.63 -37.45
N GLU A 694 2.82 4.48 -36.44
CA GLU A 694 3.04 5.45 -35.33
C GLU A 694 3.37 6.88 -35.84
N ASN A 695 3.92 7.00 -37.05
CA ASN A 695 4.29 8.27 -37.68
C ASN A 695 3.10 9.11 -38.16
N SER A 696 1.86 8.67 -37.91
CA SER A 696 0.64 9.32 -38.38
C SER A 696 -0.14 10.06 -37.27
N ILE A 697 0.48 10.21 -36.09
CA ILE A 697 -0.09 10.94 -34.96
C ILE A 697 0.06 12.45 -35.17
N SER A 698 -1.06 13.17 -35.10
CA SER A 698 -1.14 14.62 -35.16
C SER A 698 -1.32 15.24 -33.77
N ILE A 699 -1.14 16.56 -33.66
CA ILE A 699 -1.38 17.28 -32.40
C ILE A 699 -2.86 17.17 -31.98
N ALA A 700 -3.78 17.19 -32.95
CA ALA A 700 -5.20 16.97 -32.68
C ALA A 700 -5.45 15.59 -32.03
N ASP A 701 -4.67 14.57 -32.41
CA ASP A 701 -4.77 13.23 -31.85
C ASP A 701 -4.34 13.22 -30.37
N VAL A 702 -3.24 13.92 -30.05
CA VAL A 702 -2.77 14.12 -28.66
C VAL A 702 -3.83 14.83 -27.82
N LEU A 703 -4.42 15.92 -28.35
CA LEU A 703 -5.42 16.71 -27.63
C LEU A 703 -6.72 15.91 -27.40
N CYS A 704 -7.19 15.16 -28.40
CA CYS A 704 -8.33 14.25 -28.26
C CYS A 704 -8.09 13.19 -27.19
N TRP A 705 -6.87 12.64 -27.14
CA TRP A 705 -6.50 11.65 -26.12
C TRP A 705 -6.54 12.24 -24.70
N VAL A 706 -5.90 13.38 -24.43
CA VAL A 706 -5.91 13.97 -23.07
C VAL A 706 -7.31 14.43 -22.64
N ILE A 707 -8.16 14.85 -23.58
CA ILE A 707 -9.57 15.15 -23.30
C ILE A 707 -10.31 13.88 -22.91
N LYS A 708 -10.09 12.78 -23.64
CA LYS A 708 -10.70 11.48 -23.31
C LYS A 708 -10.23 10.98 -21.94
N ASP A 709 -8.95 11.12 -21.62
CA ASP A 709 -8.41 10.77 -20.30
C ASP A 709 -8.97 11.65 -19.19
N THR A 710 -9.25 12.92 -19.45
CA THR A 710 -9.97 13.79 -18.50
C THR A 710 -11.39 13.28 -18.23
N CYS A 711 -12.13 12.88 -19.26
CA CYS A 711 -13.44 12.25 -19.10
C CYS A 711 -13.36 10.94 -18.31
N ASN A 712 -12.33 10.11 -18.56
CA ASN A 712 -12.11 8.87 -17.84
C ASN A 712 -11.78 9.12 -16.36
N ASP A 713 -10.96 10.13 -16.04
CA ASP A 713 -10.66 10.53 -14.65
C ASP A 713 -11.92 11.03 -13.93
N LEU A 714 -12.73 11.87 -14.60
CA LEU A 714 -14.03 12.29 -14.07
C LEU A 714 -14.94 11.09 -13.78
N GLN A 715 -15.09 10.15 -14.71
CA GLN A 715 -15.88 8.92 -14.48
C GLN A 715 -15.41 8.13 -13.25
N ARG A 716 -14.10 8.05 -13.01
CA ARG A 716 -13.52 7.36 -11.84
C ARG A 716 -13.76 8.10 -10.52
N THR A 717 -13.92 9.42 -10.54
CA THR A 717 -14.08 10.26 -9.34
C THR A 717 -15.54 10.44 -8.89
N ILE A 718 -16.52 10.27 -9.78
CA ILE A 718 -17.96 10.39 -9.45
C ILE A 718 -18.42 9.51 -8.26
N PRO A 719 -17.97 8.23 -8.11
CA PRO A 719 -18.32 7.43 -6.93
C PRO A 719 -17.84 8.04 -5.60
N LEU A 720 -16.65 8.66 -5.59
CA LEU A 720 -16.10 9.35 -4.41
C LEU A 720 -16.90 10.62 -4.12
N TRP A 721 -17.17 11.42 -5.15
CA TRP A 721 -18.02 12.62 -5.07
C TRP A 721 -19.38 12.29 -4.44
N LEU A 722 -20.05 11.24 -4.93
CA LEU A 722 -21.35 10.79 -4.44
C LEU A 722 -21.28 10.36 -2.96
N THR A 723 -20.28 9.55 -2.61
CA THR A 723 -20.13 9.02 -1.24
C THR A 723 -19.90 10.15 -0.22
N GLN A 724 -19.02 11.10 -0.56
CA GLN A 724 -18.74 12.27 0.28
C GLN A 724 -19.95 13.21 0.38
N GLY A 725 -20.65 13.46 -0.73
CA GLY A 725 -21.86 14.28 -0.74
C GLY A 725 -23.00 13.69 0.09
N CYS A 726 -23.22 12.38 0.00
CA CYS A 726 -24.21 11.67 0.83
C CYS A 726 -23.85 11.77 2.32
N ARG A 727 -22.57 11.60 2.67
CA ARG A 727 -22.11 11.79 4.06
C ARG A 727 -22.42 13.20 4.55
N PHE A 728 -22.04 14.22 3.78
CA PHE A 728 -22.26 15.63 4.12
C PHE A 728 -23.74 15.93 4.41
N HIS A 729 -24.64 15.49 3.52
CA HIS A 729 -26.08 15.70 3.71
C HIS A 729 -26.66 14.89 4.87
N ASN A 730 -26.17 13.68 5.13
CA ASN A 730 -26.59 12.86 6.28
C ASN A 730 -26.14 13.45 7.62
N GLN A 731 -25.02 14.17 7.65
CA GLN A 731 -24.48 14.81 8.85
C GLN A 731 -25.22 16.10 9.22
N LYS A 732 -25.80 16.81 8.25
CA LYS A 732 -26.55 18.06 8.47
C LYS A 732 -27.66 17.97 9.53
N PRO A 733 -28.61 17.01 9.50
CA PRO A 733 -29.62 16.88 10.55
C PRO A 733 -29.03 16.51 11.92
N ILE A 734 -27.84 15.90 11.96
CA ILE A 734 -27.14 15.61 13.23
C ILE A 734 -26.61 16.91 13.83
N TRP A 735 -26.06 17.81 13.01
CA TRP A 735 -25.67 19.16 13.44
C TRP A 735 -26.86 19.98 13.94
N ASP A 736 -28.00 19.93 13.24
CA ASP A 736 -29.21 20.68 13.63
C ASP A 736 -29.81 20.15 14.96
N ALA A 737 -29.61 18.87 15.27
CA ALA A 737 -30.04 18.23 16.51
C ALA A 737 -29.07 18.46 17.70
N ARG A 738 -28.17 19.44 17.61
CA ARG A 738 -27.18 19.72 18.65
C ARG A 738 -27.83 20.11 19.99
N PRO A 739 -27.45 19.46 21.11
CA PRO A 739 -27.95 19.84 22.44
C PRO A 739 -27.56 21.27 22.84
N ALA A 740 -28.49 22.03 23.41
CA ALA A 740 -28.22 23.37 23.94
C ALA A 740 -27.19 23.31 25.09
N SER A 741 -26.18 24.19 25.05
CA SER A 741 -25.01 24.15 25.94
C SER A 741 -25.33 24.30 27.43
N THR A 742 -26.49 24.86 27.77
CA THR A 742 -26.93 25.14 29.14
C THR A 742 -27.69 23.99 29.81
N GLN A 743 -28.06 22.92 29.09
CA GLN A 743 -28.88 21.82 29.62
C GLN A 743 -28.33 20.40 29.39
N ALA A 744 -27.29 20.24 28.58
CA ALA A 744 -26.78 18.91 28.22
C ALA A 744 -25.65 18.45 29.16
N ASN A 745 -25.83 17.31 29.83
CA ASN A 745 -24.74 16.61 30.50
C ASN A 745 -23.71 16.07 29.47
N ASP A 746 -22.50 15.76 29.92
CA ASP A 746 -21.42 15.30 29.03
C ASP A 746 -21.76 13.97 28.32
N GLU A 747 -22.61 13.15 28.92
CA GLU A 747 -23.11 11.91 28.33
C GLU A 747 -24.00 12.16 27.10
N THR A 748 -24.91 13.14 27.17
CA THR A 748 -25.77 13.53 26.03
C THR A 748 -24.95 14.08 24.88
N LYS A 749 -23.90 14.88 25.18
CA LYS A 749 -22.97 15.38 24.15
C LYS A 749 -22.18 14.24 23.51
N THR A 750 -21.77 13.25 24.30
CA THR A 750 -21.04 12.08 23.81
C THR A 750 -21.93 11.23 22.89
N GLN A 751 -23.17 10.95 23.29
CA GLN A 751 -24.13 10.21 22.46
C GLN A 751 -24.44 10.95 21.15
N TRP A 752 -24.58 12.28 21.20
CA TRP A 752 -24.73 13.10 20.00
C TRP A 752 -23.50 13.02 19.08
N ALA A 753 -22.29 13.16 19.63
CA ALA A 753 -21.04 13.10 18.86
C ALA A 753 -20.81 11.72 18.22
N GLN A 754 -21.18 10.64 18.92
CA GLN A 754 -21.08 9.26 18.40
C GLN A 754 -21.88 9.04 17.10
N ARG A 755 -22.92 9.85 16.83
CA ARG A 755 -23.71 9.76 15.60
C ARG A 755 -22.94 10.20 14.34
N PHE A 756 -21.83 10.93 14.49
CA PHE A 756 -20.97 11.33 13.38
C PHE A 756 -19.95 10.24 12.99
N LEU A 757 -19.76 9.23 13.84
CA LEU A 757 -18.80 8.16 13.61
C LEU A 757 -19.21 7.29 12.42
N ALA A 758 -18.29 7.14 11.46
CA ALA A 758 -18.40 6.19 10.37
C ALA A 758 -17.52 4.96 10.66
N PRO A 759 -17.92 3.74 10.26
CA PRO A 759 -17.03 2.58 10.31
C PRO A 759 -15.77 2.81 9.45
N GLU A 760 -14.59 2.57 10.04
CA GLU A 760 -13.31 2.65 9.33
C GLU A 760 -12.77 1.25 9.01
N ALA A 761 -12.71 0.38 10.01
CA ALA A 761 -12.34 -1.02 9.87
C ALA A 761 -13.26 -1.74 8.87
N GLN A 762 -12.64 -2.45 7.92
CA GLN A 762 -13.35 -3.19 6.88
C GLN A 762 -12.83 -4.61 6.75
N THR A 763 -13.71 -5.57 6.99
CA THR A 763 -13.44 -7.00 6.78
C THR A 763 -13.36 -7.34 5.30
N LEU A 764 -12.63 -8.39 4.92
CA LEU A 764 -12.54 -8.85 3.52
C LEU A 764 -13.92 -9.19 2.93
N GLU A 765 -14.83 -9.73 3.75
CA GLU A 765 -16.22 -10.05 3.36
C GLU A 765 -16.99 -8.78 2.95
N GLN A 766 -16.79 -7.68 3.65
CA GLN A 766 -17.43 -6.40 3.30
C GLN A 766 -16.83 -5.79 2.03
N GLN A 767 -15.56 -6.04 1.75
CA GLN A 767 -14.86 -5.44 0.60
C GLN A 767 -15.06 -6.21 -0.69
N TYR A 768 -15.09 -7.55 -0.64
CA TYR A 768 -14.94 -8.39 -1.84
C TYR A 768 -16.07 -9.39 -2.09
N MET A 769 -16.90 -9.68 -1.08
CA MET A 769 -18.04 -10.59 -1.28
C MET A 769 -19.08 -9.90 -2.19
N PRO A 770 -19.47 -10.48 -3.34
CA PRO A 770 -20.28 -9.84 -4.38
C PRO A 770 -21.49 -9.04 -3.89
N ASP A 771 -22.28 -9.63 -2.97
CA ASP A 771 -23.50 -9.02 -2.45
C ASP A 771 -23.24 -7.89 -1.43
N LYS A 772 -22.06 -7.87 -0.79
CA LYS A 772 -21.69 -6.85 0.22
C LYS A 772 -20.76 -5.77 -0.34
N ALA A 773 -19.98 -6.11 -1.36
CA ALA A 773 -18.94 -5.28 -1.96
C ALA A 773 -19.50 -4.16 -2.82
N SER A 774 -20.72 -4.30 -3.33
CA SER A 774 -21.37 -3.27 -4.15
C SER A 774 -22.67 -2.79 -3.51
N THR A 775 -22.90 -1.48 -3.55
CA THR A 775 -24.13 -0.86 -3.07
C THR A 775 -24.82 -0.18 -4.24
N SER A 776 -26.12 -0.43 -4.41
CA SER A 776 -26.89 0.23 -5.47
C SER A 776 -26.99 1.73 -5.19
N LEU A 777 -27.01 2.53 -6.26
CA LEU A 777 -27.19 3.97 -6.15
C LEU A 777 -28.47 4.33 -5.37
N SER A 778 -29.56 3.59 -5.60
CA SER A 778 -30.82 3.75 -4.88
C SER A 778 -30.69 3.57 -3.37
N SER A 779 -29.86 2.63 -2.91
CA SER A 779 -29.65 2.36 -1.48
C SER A 779 -28.81 3.46 -0.83
N ILE A 780 -27.80 3.98 -1.56
CA ILE A 780 -26.95 5.08 -1.08
C ILE A 780 -27.77 6.36 -0.91
N LEU A 781 -28.68 6.62 -1.85
CA LEU A 781 -29.53 7.82 -1.86
C LEU A 781 -30.80 7.69 -1.01
N GLN A 782 -31.12 6.48 -0.51
CA GLN A 782 -32.32 6.23 0.30
C GLN A 782 -32.42 7.13 1.55
N PRO A 783 -31.33 7.38 2.32
CA PRO A 783 -31.38 8.22 3.52
C PRO A 783 -31.62 9.71 3.24
N LEU A 784 -31.42 10.15 1.99
CA LEU A 784 -31.53 11.56 1.60
C LEU A 784 -32.98 11.96 1.30
N SER A 785 -33.28 13.25 1.42
CA SER A 785 -34.56 13.81 1.00
C SER A 785 -34.75 13.70 -0.52
N SER A 786 -36.01 13.68 -0.98
CA SER A 786 -36.35 13.60 -2.41
C SER A 786 -35.69 14.69 -3.24
N SER A 787 -35.72 15.93 -2.74
CA SER A 787 -35.12 17.10 -3.40
C SER A 787 -33.61 16.98 -3.61
N VAL A 788 -32.89 16.37 -2.65
CA VAL A 788 -31.43 16.20 -2.74
C VAL A 788 -31.10 14.99 -3.62
N ARG A 789 -31.90 13.93 -3.56
CA ARG A 789 -31.74 12.73 -4.37
C ARG A 789 -31.72 13.04 -5.87
N GLU A 790 -32.67 13.86 -6.35
CA GLU A 790 -32.74 14.25 -7.77
C GLU A 790 -31.48 14.98 -8.26
N LEU A 791 -30.81 15.74 -7.38
CA LEU A 791 -29.56 16.45 -7.70
C LEU A 791 -28.36 15.50 -7.89
N PHE A 792 -28.38 14.32 -7.26
CA PHE A 792 -27.35 13.29 -7.43
C PHE A 792 -27.64 12.33 -8.58
N GLU A 793 -28.92 12.00 -8.81
CA GLU A 793 -29.31 11.01 -9.83
C GLU A 793 -28.91 11.43 -11.24
N LYS A 794 -29.11 12.71 -11.61
CA LYS A 794 -28.80 13.19 -12.95
C LYS A 794 -27.30 13.12 -13.29
N PRO A 795 -26.37 13.71 -12.49
CA PRO A 795 -24.95 13.54 -12.75
C PRO A 795 -24.51 12.07 -12.76
N CYS A 796 -25.01 11.25 -11.84
CA CYS A 796 -24.66 9.83 -11.82
C CYS A 796 -25.12 9.10 -13.11
N ALA A 797 -26.32 9.41 -13.61
CA ALA A 797 -26.83 8.86 -14.86
C ALA A 797 -26.01 9.32 -16.08
N ASP A 798 -25.65 10.61 -16.14
CA ASP A 798 -24.82 11.17 -17.22
C ASP A 798 -23.45 10.49 -17.32
N PHE A 799 -22.89 10.02 -16.20
CA PHE A 799 -21.64 9.26 -16.13
C PHE A 799 -21.83 7.73 -16.10
N GLY A 800 -23.06 7.22 -16.24
CA GLY A 800 -23.36 5.78 -16.29
C GLY A 800 -23.18 5.03 -14.95
N LEU A 801 -23.21 5.74 -13.82
CA LEU A 801 -23.05 5.15 -12.49
C LEU A 801 -24.36 4.53 -12.00
N ILE A 802 -24.40 3.19 -11.91
CA ILE A 802 -25.57 2.43 -11.45
C ILE A 802 -25.33 1.81 -10.06
N LYS A 803 -24.08 1.42 -9.78
CA LYS A 803 -23.63 0.82 -8.52
C LYS A 803 -22.30 1.44 -8.10
N VAL A 804 -22.11 1.60 -6.80
CA VAL A 804 -20.81 1.97 -6.23
C VAL A 804 -20.21 0.72 -5.62
N CYS A 805 -19.08 0.27 -6.18
CA CYS A 805 -18.29 -0.81 -5.57
C CYS A 805 -17.41 -0.20 -4.48
N ARG A 806 -17.30 -0.83 -3.31
CA ARG A 806 -16.41 -0.37 -2.22
C ARG A 806 -14.94 -0.39 -2.65
N ALA A 807 -14.58 -1.26 -3.60
CA ALA A 807 -13.29 -1.26 -4.29
C ALA A 807 -13.02 0.00 -5.14
N THR A 808 -14.00 0.89 -5.40
CA THR A 808 -13.76 2.17 -6.10
C THR A 808 -12.90 3.16 -5.29
N GLY A 809 -12.68 2.90 -4.00
CA GLY A 809 -11.81 3.69 -3.13
C GLY A 809 -10.30 3.58 -3.40
N MET A 810 -9.85 2.84 -4.43
CA MET A 810 -8.41 2.69 -4.75
C MET A 810 -7.69 4.03 -5.03
N HIS A 811 -8.42 5.01 -5.57
CA HIS A 811 -7.89 6.34 -5.89
C HIS A 811 -7.96 7.32 -4.72
N ARG A 812 -8.58 6.94 -3.60
CA ARG A 812 -8.83 7.84 -2.47
C ARG A 812 -7.55 8.02 -1.66
N GLU A 813 -7.18 9.27 -1.48
CA GLU A 813 -6.03 9.70 -0.67
C GLU A 813 -6.60 10.41 0.56
N GLU A 814 -6.20 9.96 1.74
CA GLU A 814 -6.70 10.50 3.00
C GLU A 814 -5.54 11.13 3.78
N GLU A 815 -5.72 12.33 4.33
CA GLU A 815 -4.85 12.82 5.39
C GLU A 815 -5.37 12.25 6.71
N ARG A 816 -4.55 11.41 7.36
CA ARG A 816 -4.96 10.67 8.55
C ARG A 816 -4.39 11.30 9.81
N GLU A 817 -5.27 11.72 10.71
CA GLU A 817 -4.90 12.15 12.06
C GLU A 817 -5.13 11.00 13.06
N LEU A 818 -4.03 10.57 13.67
CA LEU A 818 -4.00 9.55 14.70
C LEU A 818 -4.23 10.18 16.07
N SER A 819 -5.17 9.65 16.85
CA SER A 819 -5.32 10.02 18.25
C SER A 819 -4.03 9.71 19.03
N PRO A 820 -3.57 10.58 19.95
CA PRO A 820 -2.31 10.39 20.67
C PRO A 820 -2.25 9.04 21.39
N GLU A 821 -1.19 8.31 21.08
CA GLU A 821 -0.99 6.92 21.45
C GLU A 821 -0.55 6.76 22.91
N VAL A 822 -1.03 5.69 23.56
CA VAL A 822 -0.41 5.13 24.75
C VAL A 822 0.06 3.73 24.37
N GLU A 823 1.34 3.58 24.04
CA GLU A 823 1.95 2.27 23.84
C GLU A 823 1.80 1.44 25.12
N ARG A 824 1.03 0.35 25.05
CA ARG A 824 0.93 -0.63 26.14
C ARG A 824 1.76 -1.84 25.77
N VAL A 825 2.83 -2.06 26.51
CA VAL A 825 3.65 -3.28 26.40
C VAL A 825 2.81 -4.47 26.88
N LYS A 826 2.60 -5.45 26.01
CA LYS A 826 1.91 -6.70 26.36
C LYS A 826 2.91 -7.59 27.11
N GLN A 827 2.74 -7.72 28.42
CA GLN A 827 3.57 -8.63 29.23
C GLN A 827 3.09 -10.06 29.00
N ILE A 828 3.99 -10.96 28.60
CA ILE A 828 3.68 -12.38 28.45
C ILE A 828 3.49 -12.96 29.85
N GLU A 829 2.26 -13.30 30.18
CA GLU A 829 1.93 -14.02 31.42
C GLU A 829 2.30 -15.49 31.22
N LEU A 830 3.38 -15.93 31.87
CA LEU A 830 3.74 -17.35 31.93
C LEU A 830 2.66 -18.11 32.73
N PRO A 831 2.42 -19.40 32.42
CA PRO A 831 1.52 -20.22 33.22
C PRO A 831 1.91 -20.18 34.71
N PRO A 832 0.93 -20.17 35.64
CA PRO A 832 1.23 -20.23 37.07
C PRO A 832 2.09 -21.45 37.40
N PRO A 833 2.97 -21.40 38.41
CA PRO A 833 3.75 -22.55 38.85
C PRO A 833 2.84 -23.73 39.21
N VAL A 834 3.08 -24.89 38.60
CA VAL A 834 2.34 -26.13 38.88
C VAL A 834 3.25 -27.12 39.59
N LYS A 835 2.71 -27.91 40.53
CA LYS A 835 3.46 -28.93 41.24
C LYS A 835 3.77 -30.11 40.30
N ALA A 836 5.04 -30.52 40.24
CA ALA A 836 5.47 -31.69 39.49
C ALA A 836 4.90 -32.97 40.13
N ARG A 837 4.55 -33.97 39.31
CA ARG A 837 4.20 -35.31 39.81
C ARG A 837 5.44 -36.05 40.28
N GLU A 838 5.28 -36.88 41.30
CA GLU A 838 6.32 -37.79 41.73
C GLU A 838 6.54 -38.89 40.68
N HIS A 839 7.82 -39.20 40.45
CA HIS A 839 8.22 -40.20 39.48
C HIS A 839 8.04 -41.62 40.01
N SER A 840 7.66 -42.56 39.14
CA SER A 840 7.52 -43.97 39.51
C SER A 840 7.83 -44.90 38.34
N VAL A 841 8.44 -46.05 38.63
CA VAL A 841 8.66 -47.12 37.65
C VAL A 841 7.63 -48.23 37.82
N ASP A 842 6.71 -48.31 36.88
CA ASP A 842 5.61 -49.27 36.92
C ASP A 842 6.02 -50.69 36.51
N ARG A 843 5.21 -51.67 36.93
CA ARG A 843 5.47 -53.09 36.66
C ARG A 843 5.42 -53.42 35.17
N ASP A 844 4.50 -52.84 34.41
CA ASP A 844 4.34 -53.14 32.98
C ASP A 844 5.60 -52.78 32.17
N VAL A 845 6.38 -51.78 32.61
CA VAL A 845 7.65 -51.39 31.96
C VAL A 845 8.72 -52.47 32.19
N ARG A 846 8.81 -53.01 33.40
CA ARG A 846 9.72 -54.13 33.71
C ARG A 846 9.30 -55.41 32.98
N ASP A 847 8.01 -55.68 32.92
CA ASP A 847 7.46 -56.81 32.18
C ASP A 847 7.76 -56.67 30.67
N PHE A 848 7.70 -55.46 30.11
CA PHE A 848 8.10 -55.18 28.73
C PHE A 848 9.60 -55.41 28.50
N ILE A 849 10.48 -54.99 29.42
CA ILE A 849 11.94 -55.22 29.32
C ILE A 849 12.27 -56.73 29.33
N SER A 850 11.57 -57.51 30.15
CA SER A 850 11.80 -58.95 30.30
C SER A 850 11.16 -59.81 29.22
N SER A 851 10.04 -59.39 28.61
CA SER A 851 9.27 -60.21 27.66
C SER A 851 9.23 -59.66 26.23
N GLY A 852 9.47 -58.36 26.04
CA GLY A 852 9.32 -57.66 24.77
C GLY A 852 7.87 -57.48 24.28
N GLN A 853 6.88 -57.94 25.05
CA GLN A 853 5.46 -57.87 24.68
C GLN A 853 4.73 -56.78 25.45
N LEU A 854 3.83 -56.06 24.77
CA LEU A 854 2.91 -55.13 25.42
C LEU A 854 1.79 -55.92 26.14
N PRO A 855 1.40 -55.55 27.37
CA PRO A 855 0.32 -56.21 28.09
C PRO A 855 -1.01 -56.12 27.32
N LYS A 856 -1.84 -57.17 27.40
CA LYS A 856 -3.19 -57.16 26.79
C LYS A 856 -4.14 -56.12 27.41
N SER A 857 -3.88 -55.72 28.65
CA SER A 857 -4.61 -54.69 29.37
C SER A 857 -3.63 -53.93 30.28
N PRO A 858 -2.86 -52.99 29.71
CA PRO A 858 -1.82 -52.30 30.47
C PRO A 858 -2.46 -51.41 31.54
N ALA A 859 -1.95 -51.49 32.76
CA ALA A 859 -2.37 -50.64 33.87
C ALA A 859 -1.61 -49.31 33.86
N SER A 860 -0.38 -49.31 33.32
CA SER A 860 0.52 -48.15 33.38
C SER A 860 1.04 -47.63 32.03
N LEU A 861 0.55 -48.19 30.92
CA LEU A 861 0.89 -47.73 29.57
C LEU A 861 -0.35 -47.15 28.90
N MET A 862 -0.15 -46.15 28.05
CA MET A 862 -1.21 -45.58 27.21
C MET A 862 -0.74 -45.39 25.77
N PRO A 863 -1.64 -45.37 24.79
CA PRO A 863 -1.29 -44.96 23.43
C PRO A 863 -0.68 -43.55 23.43
N ALA A 864 0.32 -43.30 22.59
CA ALA A 864 1.12 -42.07 22.67
C ALA A 864 0.27 -40.78 22.56
N PHE A 865 -0.67 -40.71 21.62
CA PHE A 865 -1.52 -39.54 21.43
C PHE A 865 -2.50 -39.32 22.60
N GLU A 866 -2.81 -40.35 23.38
CA GLU A 866 -3.64 -40.23 24.58
C GLU A 866 -2.98 -39.34 25.64
N ALA A 867 -1.64 -39.29 25.68
CA ALA A 867 -0.91 -38.38 26.56
C ALA A 867 -1.15 -36.90 26.23
N LEU A 868 -1.62 -36.59 25.02
CA LEU A 868 -1.93 -35.23 24.58
C LEU A 868 -3.35 -34.78 24.94
N ARG A 869 -4.16 -35.62 25.59
CA ARG A 869 -5.58 -35.32 25.92
C ARG A 869 -5.76 -34.00 26.70
N GLY A 870 -4.77 -33.60 27.51
CA GLY A 870 -4.79 -32.36 28.29
C GLY A 870 -4.29 -31.10 27.57
N THR A 871 -3.87 -31.20 26.31
CA THR A 871 -3.26 -30.10 25.54
C THR A 871 -4.31 -29.30 24.76
N SER A 872 -3.95 -28.11 24.28
CA SER A 872 -4.80 -27.32 23.39
C SER A 872 -5.03 -27.99 22.04
N ALA A 873 -4.12 -28.87 21.58
CA ALA A 873 -4.33 -29.61 20.33
C ALA A 873 -5.58 -30.50 20.39
N ALA A 874 -5.83 -31.13 21.54
CA ALA A 874 -6.95 -32.06 21.75
C ALA A 874 -8.34 -31.41 21.67
N THR A 875 -8.44 -30.07 21.63
CA THR A 875 -9.72 -29.40 21.37
C THR A 875 -10.16 -29.50 19.91
N HIS A 876 -9.26 -29.88 19.00
CA HIS A 876 -9.52 -29.92 17.55
C HIS A 876 -9.82 -31.31 17.00
N LEU A 877 -9.37 -32.37 17.68
CA LEU A 877 -9.61 -33.77 17.32
C LEU A 877 -9.57 -34.64 18.57
N ASP A 878 -10.43 -35.65 18.66
CA ASP A 878 -10.34 -36.63 19.75
C ASP A 878 -9.08 -37.48 19.56
N VAL A 879 -8.19 -37.47 20.55
CA VAL A 879 -6.94 -38.23 20.51
C VAL A 879 -7.16 -39.74 20.41
N ALA A 880 -8.36 -40.22 20.78
CA ALA A 880 -8.73 -41.63 20.66
C ALA A 880 -8.89 -42.11 19.20
N ASP A 881 -9.06 -41.18 18.25
CA ASP A 881 -9.18 -41.48 16.82
C ASP A 881 -7.83 -41.86 16.18
N PHE A 882 -6.70 -41.50 16.81
CA PHE A 882 -5.38 -41.85 16.28
C PHE A 882 -5.10 -43.37 16.42
N PRO A 883 -4.35 -43.96 15.45
CA PRO A 883 -3.91 -45.35 15.54
C PRO A 883 -3.17 -45.66 16.85
N ARG A 884 -3.12 -46.93 17.28
CA ARG A 884 -2.52 -47.34 18.57
C ARG A 884 -1.24 -48.16 18.40
N HIS A 885 -0.36 -47.73 17.49
CA HIS A 885 0.91 -48.43 17.20
C HIS A 885 2.05 -48.05 18.14
N LEU A 886 2.04 -46.81 18.67
CA LEU A 886 3.03 -46.27 19.59
C LEU A 886 2.46 -46.13 21.00
N TRP A 887 3.23 -46.55 22.00
CA TRP A 887 2.86 -46.49 23.41
C TRP A 887 3.83 -45.62 24.20
N VAL A 888 3.32 -45.00 25.26
CA VAL A 888 4.09 -44.21 26.24
C VAL A 888 3.78 -44.70 27.65
N THR A 889 4.71 -44.50 28.57
CA THR A 889 4.49 -44.76 30.00
C THR A 889 3.66 -43.65 30.65
N ASN A 890 2.98 -43.97 31.75
CA ASN A 890 2.30 -42.98 32.59
C ASN A 890 3.27 -41.90 33.11
N ASP A 891 4.49 -42.28 33.51
CA ASP A 891 5.50 -41.34 33.99
C ASP A 891 5.90 -40.35 32.89
N PHE A 892 6.09 -40.82 31.66
CA PHE A 892 6.35 -39.95 30.52
C PHE A 892 5.21 -38.96 30.25
N GLY A 893 3.97 -39.46 30.21
CA GLY A 893 2.80 -38.67 29.81
C GLY A 893 2.22 -37.74 30.88
N ARG A 894 2.48 -37.99 32.17
CA ARG A 894 1.86 -37.24 33.29
C ARG A 894 2.92 -36.52 34.12
N THR A 895 3.28 -35.31 33.69
CA THR A 895 4.39 -34.54 34.27
C THR A 895 4.01 -33.68 35.48
N VAL A 896 2.76 -33.21 35.57
CA VAL A 896 2.31 -32.23 36.57
C VAL A 896 0.96 -32.59 37.21
N GLU A 897 0.70 -32.06 38.41
CA GLU A 897 -0.57 -32.15 39.15
C GLU A 897 -1.44 -30.93 38.84
N LEU A 898 -2.39 -31.05 37.90
CA LEU A 898 -3.19 -29.90 37.45
C LEU A 898 -4.27 -29.43 38.43
N GLY A 899 -4.58 -30.20 39.49
CA GLY A 899 -5.55 -29.81 40.52
C GLY A 899 -6.88 -29.26 39.95
N THR A 900 -7.30 -28.10 40.46
CA THR A 900 -8.46 -27.30 39.98
C THR A 900 -8.08 -26.18 39.00
N ALA A 901 -6.82 -26.12 38.54
CA ALA A 901 -6.35 -25.05 37.67
C ALA A 901 -6.97 -25.18 36.27
N LYS A 902 -7.56 -24.08 35.76
CA LYS A 902 -8.03 -23.99 34.37
C LYS A 902 -6.84 -23.70 33.46
N GLY A 903 -6.44 -24.65 32.62
CA GLY A 903 -5.37 -24.45 31.63
C GLY A 903 -5.02 -25.72 30.86
N PHE A 904 -4.32 -25.56 29.74
CA PHE A 904 -3.79 -26.67 28.92
C PHE A 904 -2.41 -27.11 29.41
N THR A 905 -2.02 -28.36 29.15
CA THR A 905 -0.71 -28.93 29.53
C THR A 905 0.40 -28.69 28.51
N ASP A 906 0.22 -27.75 27.57
CA ASP A 906 1.11 -27.52 26.42
C ASP A 906 2.57 -27.35 26.85
N SER A 907 2.83 -26.44 27.79
CA SER A 907 4.18 -26.12 28.28
C SER A 907 4.83 -27.20 29.17
N PHE A 908 4.09 -28.25 29.53
CA PHE A 908 4.54 -29.30 30.44
C PHE A 908 4.78 -30.64 29.74
N GLN A 909 4.71 -30.69 28.40
CA GLN A 909 4.98 -31.91 27.63
C GLN A 909 6.48 -32.23 27.60
N ARG A 910 6.83 -33.51 27.79
CA ARG A 910 8.22 -33.98 27.68
C ARG A 910 8.62 -34.17 26.20
N PRO A 911 9.85 -33.80 25.81
CA PRO A 911 10.38 -34.18 24.52
C PRO A 911 10.52 -35.70 24.42
N VAL A 912 10.30 -36.24 23.23
CA VAL A 912 10.50 -37.68 22.97
C VAL A 912 11.99 -37.90 22.74
N GLN A 913 12.66 -38.53 23.70
CA GLN A 913 14.11 -38.75 23.65
C GLN A 913 14.51 -40.22 23.85
N TRP A 914 13.84 -40.90 24.79
CA TRP A 914 14.19 -42.27 25.19
C TRP A 914 13.14 -43.26 24.71
N ILE A 915 13.57 -44.22 23.88
CA ILE A 915 12.66 -45.17 23.22
C ILE A 915 13.18 -46.59 23.45
N LEU A 916 12.30 -47.48 23.89
CA LEU A 916 12.55 -48.91 23.94
C LEU A 916 11.92 -49.59 22.71
N THR A 917 12.69 -50.41 22.01
CA THR A 917 12.17 -51.34 21.00
C THR A 917 12.34 -52.78 21.46
N SER A 918 11.40 -53.65 21.13
CA SER A 918 11.52 -55.10 21.33
C SER A 918 11.94 -55.82 20.04
N ASN A 919 12.50 -57.02 20.16
CA ASN A 919 12.75 -57.92 19.01
C ASN A 919 11.47 -58.25 18.21
N CYS A 920 10.29 -58.03 18.79
CA CYS A 920 8.98 -58.24 18.15
C CYS A 920 8.47 -56.99 17.40
N GLY A 921 9.23 -55.89 17.37
CA GLY A 921 8.85 -54.66 16.65
C GLY A 921 7.96 -53.68 17.43
N ASN A 922 7.64 -53.96 18.71
CA ASN A 922 6.93 -53.03 19.57
C ASN A 922 7.83 -51.85 19.98
N VAL A 923 7.25 -50.64 20.05
CA VAL A 923 7.94 -49.40 20.41
C VAL A 923 7.26 -48.76 21.62
N LEU A 924 8.05 -48.44 22.65
CA LEU A 924 7.59 -47.82 23.90
C LEU A 924 8.46 -46.59 24.21
N VAL A 925 7.83 -45.43 24.37
CA VAL A 925 8.50 -44.20 24.82
C VAL A 925 8.47 -44.16 26.36
N ILE A 926 9.62 -43.93 26.97
CA ILE A 926 9.79 -43.89 28.42
C ILE A 926 10.32 -42.54 28.88
N SER A 927 10.20 -42.23 30.16
CA SER A 927 10.78 -41.01 30.71
C SER A 927 12.30 -41.11 30.92
N PRO A 928 13.01 -39.97 31.02
CA PRO A 928 14.42 -39.97 31.43
C PRO A 928 14.65 -40.64 32.79
N PHE A 929 13.71 -40.51 33.73
CA PHE A 929 13.79 -41.14 35.05
C PHE A 929 13.68 -42.66 34.95
N GLU A 930 12.75 -43.18 34.14
CA GLU A 930 12.59 -44.62 33.91
C GLU A 930 13.80 -45.18 33.17
N ALA A 931 14.34 -44.45 32.18
CA ALA A 931 15.53 -44.85 31.44
C ALA A 931 16.74 -45.03 32.36
N GLU A 932 16.99 -44.05 33.24
CA GLU A 932 18.07 -44.10 34.24
C GLU A 932 17.84 -45.24 35.25
N SER A 933 16.63 -45.35 35.79
CA SER A 933 16.30 -46.34 36.83
C SER A 933 16.36 -47.79 36.35
N LEU A 934 16.20 -48.01 35.04
CA LEU A 934 16.13 -49.34 34.43
C LEU A 934 17.33 -49.68 33.55
N ILE A 935 18.34 -48.79 33.46
CA ILE A 935 19.45 -48.94 32.51
C ILE A 935 20.16 -50.29 32.64
N THR A 936 20.45 -50.74 33.86
CA THR A 936 21.12 -52.03 34.12
C THR A 936 20.27 -53.21 33.65
N GLN A 937 18.95 -53.18 33.86
CA GLN A 937 18.05 -54.24 33.41
C GLN A 937 17.92 -54.26 31.88
N ILE A 938 18.00 -53.10 31.24
CA ILE A 938 17.99 -52.97 29.79
C ILE A 938 19.29 -53.51 29.20
N GLU A 939 20.44 -53.16 29.78
CA GLU A 939 21.77 -53.64 29.36
C GLU A 939 21.87 -55.17 29.41
N GLU A 940 21.28 -55.79 30.44
CA GLU A 940 21.24 -57.24 30.62
C GLU A 940 20.19 -57.92 29.73
N SER A 941 19.25 -57.17 29.13
CA SER A 941 18.16 -57.76 28.34
C SER A 941 18.60 -58.15 26.93
N GLY A 942 18.37 -59.42 26.59
CA GLY A 942 18.50 -59.93 25.21
C GLY A 942 17.32 -59.59 24.29
N ILE A 943 16.27 -58.94 24.83
CA ILE A 943 14.97 -58.81 24.13
C ILE A 943 14.65 -57.37 23.75
N VAL A 944 15.02 -56.40 24.59
CA VAL A 944 14.76 -54.97 24.32
C VAL A 944 16.04 -54.20 24.00
N THR A 945 15.88 -53.02 23.41
CA THR A 945 16.96 -52.09 23.11
C THR A 945 16.48 -50.68 23.37
N LEU A 946 17.25 -49.93 24.17
CA LEU A 946 17.05 -48.51 24.41
C LEU A 946 17.76 -47.70 23.34
N HIS A 947 17.07 -46.67 22.87
CA HIS A 947 17.50 -45.77 21.81
C HIS A 947 17.42 -44.33 22.26
N ILE A 948 18.38 -43.53 21.77
CA ILE A 948 18.27 -42.07 21.79
C ILE A 948 17.65 -41.62 20.47
N TYR A 949 16.64 -40.77 20.57
CA TYR A 949 15.90 -40.22 19.45
C TYR A 949 15.76 -38.70 19.59
N SER A 950 15.68 -38.02 18.45
CA SER A 950 15.22 -36.64 18.33
C SER A 950 14.49 -36.48 17.00
N PRO A 951 13.36 -35.76 16.94
CA PRO A 951 12.66 -35.50 15.69
C PRO A 951 13.55 -34.71 14.73
N ARG A 952 13.40 -34.94 13.42
CA ARG A 952 14.12 -34.16 12.39
C ARG A 952 13.48 -32.76 12.24
N ILE A 953 14.15 -31.76 12.80
CA ILE A 953 13.64 -30.38 12.85
C ILE A 953 14.26 -29.43 11.82
N SER A 954 15.39 -29.82 11.21
CA SER A 954 16.09 -29.12 10.13
C SER A 954 16.54 -30.12 9.07
N LEU A 955 16.70 -29.68 7.81
CA LEU A 955 17.25 -30.50 6.73
C LEU A 955 18.71 -30.88 6.97
N GLU A 956 19.45 -30.06 7.71
CA GLU A 956 20.86 -30.29 8.09
C GLU A 956 21.04 -31.50 9.03
N LEU A 957 20.00 -31.85 9.79
CA LEU A 957 20.03 -32.99 10.70
C LEU A 957 19.76 -34.28 9.93
N GLN A 958 20.55 -35.32 10.22
CA GLN A 958 20.30 -36.68 9.75
C GLN A 958 18.97 -37.21 10.34
N PRO A 959 18.14 -37.93 9.56
CA PRO A 959 16.96 -38.60 10.09
C PRO A 959 17.34 -39.64 11.15
N LEU A 960 16.75 -39.55 12.35
CA LEU A 960 16.96 -40.50 13.44
C LEU A 960 15.81 -41.49 13.60
N ASP A 961 14.89 -41.52 12.64
CA ASP A 961 13.68 -42.34 12.64
C ASP A 961 13.96 -43.84 12.41
N HIS A 962 15.21 -44.20 12.13
CA HIS A 962 15.69 -45.59 12.09
C HIS A 962 16.20 -46.09 13.47
N LEU A 963 16.23 -45.23 14.50
CA LEU A 963 16.67 -45.56 15.86
C LEU A 963 18.04 -46.28 15.90
N ALA A 964 19.02 -45.77 15.15
CA ALA A 964 20.35 -46.38 15.04
C ALA A 964 21.48 -45.53 15.63
N LEU A 965 21.18 -44.33 16.13
CA LEU A 965 22.19 -43.36 16.60
C LEU A 965 22.98 -43.88 17.81
N TYR A 966 22.27 -44.39 18.80
CA TYR A 966 22.84 -44.90 20.04
C TYR A 966 21.91 -45.98 20.59
N THR A 967 22.45 -47.18 20.82
CA THR A 967 21.69 -48.36 21.26
C THR A 967 22.28 -48.95 22.53
N VAL A 968 21.41 -49.30 23.49
CA VAL A 968 21.77 -49.99 24.72
C VAL A 968 20.89 -51.23 24.91
N PRO A 969 21.47 -52.44 25.02
CA PRO A 969 22.89 -52.75 24.83
C PRO A 969 23.31 -52.48 23.38
N ALA A 970 24.62 -52.31 23.15
CA ALA A 970 25.14 -52.04 21.81
C ALA A 970 24.78 -53.20 20.85
N ARG A 971 23.93 -52.91 19.86
CA ARG A 971 23.47 -53.88 18.86
C ARG A 971 23.69 -53.34 17.45
N GLN A 972 23.92 -54.24 16.50
CA GLN A 972 23.87 -53.86 15.09
C GLN A 972 22.41 -53.55 14.69
N PRO A 973 22.17 -52.53 13.86
CA PRO A 973 20.83 -52.15 13.44
C PRO A 973 20.27 -53.19 12.47
N SER A 974 19.63 -54.23 13.01
CA SER A 974 18.96 -55.29 12.22
C SER A 974 17.44 -55.28 12.36
N LEU A 975 16.90 -54.44 13.25
CA LEU A 975 15.46 -54.41 13.54
C LEU A 975 14.76 -53.38 12.65
N THR A 976 13.92 -53.84 11.73
CA THR A 976 13.06 -52.96 10.92
C THR A 976 11.79 -52.64 11.70
N ILE A 977 11.65 -51.39 12.14
CA ILE A 977 10.43 -50.90 12.80
C ILE A 977 9.31 -50.79 11.76
N PRO A 978 8.08 -51.23 12.06
CA PRO A 978 6.96 -51.06 11.14
C PRO A 978 6.75 -49.58 10.79
N VAL A 979 6.59 -49.30 9.49
CA VAL A 979 6.40 -47.94 8.95
C VAL A 979 5.29 -47.15 9.66
N PRO A 980 4.09 -47.71 9.95
CA PRO A 980 3.04 -46.97 10.67
C PRO A 980 3.48 -46.50 12.07
N THR A 981 4.30 -47.30 12.75
CA THR A 981 4.85 -46.96 14.08
C THR A 981 5.87 -45.83 13.97
N THR A 982 6.72 -45.84 12.95
CA THR A 982 7.71 -44.78 12.69
C THR A 982 7.03 -43.45 12.34
N ILE A 983 5.99 -43.47 11.51
CA ILE A 983 5.18 -42.28 11.19
C ILE A 983 4.53 -41.73 12.45
N GLN A 984 3.92 -42.61 13.25
CA GLN A 984 3.28 -42.20 14.50
C GLN A 984 4.28 -41.60 15.49
N LEU A 985 5.49 -42.18 15.61
CA LEU A 985 6.58 -41.64 16.42
C LEU A 985 7.00 -40.26 15.95
N ASN A 986 7.26 -40.10 14.66
CA ASN A 986 7.70 -38.83 14.09
C ASN A 986 6.66 -37.72 14.26
N LEU A 987 5.38 -38.02 14.01
CA LEU A 987 4.28 -37.07 14.24
C LEU A 987 4.10 -36.74 15.72
N PHE A 988 4.11 -37.76 16.60
CA PHE A 988 3.98 -37.56 18.03
C PHE A 988 5.13 -36.71 18.58
N ALA A 989 6.36 -36.93 18.12
CA ALA A 989 7.55 -36.22 18.60
C ALA A 989 7.72 -34.80 18.05
N GLY A 990 7.03 -34.44 16.97
CA GLY A 990 7.09 -33.10 16.39
C GLY A 990 8.08 -32.94 15.23
N GLN A 991 8.28 -34.00 14.42
CA GLN A 991 9.14 -33.95 13.24
C GLN A 991 8.55 -33.08 12.13
N LEU A 992 9.40 -32.26 11.49
CA LEU A 992 8.96 -31.34 10.43
C LEU A 992 9.48 -31.67 9.04
N TYR A 993 10.60 -32.40 8.94
CA TYR A 993 11.21 -32.78 7.67
C TYR A 993 11.16 -34.29 7.46
N LEU A 994 10.77 -34.68 6.25
CA LEU A 994 10.70 -36.08 5.81
C LEU A 994 11.95 -36.45 5.00
N GLY A 995 12.35 -37.72 5.06
CA GLY A 995 13.59 -38.20 4.42
C GLY A 995 13.47 -38.55 2.93
N SER A 996 12.26 -38.70 2.40
CA SER A 996 12.03 -39.06 0.99
C SER A 996 10.59 -38.75 0.56
N PHE A 997 10.37 -38.71 -0.76
CA PHE A 997 9.04 -38.61 -1.35
C PHE A 997 8.12 -39.78 -0.97
N GLU A 998 8.67 -40.99 -0.82
CA GLU A 998 7.92 -42.16 -0.36
C GLU A 998 7.42 -41.99 1.08
N LYS A 999 8.25 -41.42 1.98
CA LYS A 999 7.80 -41.10 3.34
C LYS A 999 6.68 -40.04 3.34
N TYR A 1000 6.72 -39.09 2.39
CA TYR A 1000 5.64 -38.11 2.20
C TYR A 1000 4.31 -38.77 1.86
N THR A 1001 4.26 -39.67 0.86
CA THR A 1001 3.01 -40.33 0.48
C THR A 1001 2.45 -41.18 1.61
N GLN A 1002 3.32 -41.89 2.34
CA GLN A 1002 2.91 -42.71 3.49
C GLN A 1002 2.36 -41.85 4.66
N VAL A 1003 2.95 -40.67 4.92
CA VAL A 1003 2.42 -39.73 5.93
C VAL A 1003 1.06 -39.19 5.52
N CYS A 1004 0.87 -38.81 4.26
CA CYS A 1004 -0.43 -38.36 3.75
C CYS A 1004 -1.50 -39.46 3.89
N GLU A 1005 -1.18 -40.71 3.53
CA GLU A 1005 -2.09 -41.84 3.71
C GLU A 1005 -2.46 -42.06 5.18
N ALA A 1006 -1.49 -42.03 6.09
CA ALA A 1006 -1.70 -42.19 7.53
C ALA A 1006 -2.57 -41.07 8.14
N LEU A 1007 -2.58 -39.87 7.53
CA LEU A 1007 -3.39 -38.72 7.95
C LEU A 1007 -4.72 -38.59 7.20
N GLY A 1008 -4.96 -39.43 6.19
CA GLY A 1008 -6.14 -39.31 5.33
C GLY A 1008 -6.12 -38.06 4.46
N LEU A 1009 -4.93 -37.55 4.12
CA LEU A 1009 -4.72 -36.41 3.25
C LEU A 1009 -4.39 -36.86 1.83
N ALA A 1010 -4.85 -36.11 0.83
CA ALA A 1010 -4.49 -36.41 -0.56
C ALA A 1010 -3.02 -36.04 -0.83
N SER A 1011 -2.24 -37.00 -1.34
CA SER A 1011 -0.86 -36.75 -1.82
C SER A 1011 -0.80 -36.40 -3.31
N THR A 1012 -1.90 -36.63 -4.03
CA THR A 1012 -2.07 -36.37 -5.46
C THR A 1012 -3.45 -35.74 -5.71
N PRO A 1013 -3.64 -35.01 -6.82
CA PRO A 1013 -4.95 -34.48 -7.18
C PRO A 1013 -5.99 -35.60 -7.31
N PRO A 1014 -7.22 -35.42 -6.80
CA PRO A 1014 -8.30 -36.39 -6.94
C PRO A 1014 -8.86 -36.46 -8.37
N ASP A 1015 -9.44 -37.61 -8.70
CA ASP A 1015 -10.33 -37.75 -9.86
C ASP A 1015 -11.60 -36.88 -9.67
N GLU A 1016 -12.32 -36.58 -10.76
CA GLU A 1016 -13.52 -35.73 -10.74
C GLU A 1016 -14.66 -36.24 -9.84
N SER A 1017 -14.62 -37.49 -9.36
CA SER A 1017 -15.64 -38.08 -8.49
C SER A 1017 -15.46 -37.79 -7.00
N VAL A 1018 -14.30 -37.27 -6.56
CA VAL A 1018 -13.97 -37.09 -5.14
C VAL A 1018 -13.77 -35.61 -4.81
N ILE A 1019 -14.66 -35.06 -3.97
CA ILE A 1019 -14.50 -33.70 -3.42
C ILE A 1019 -13.76 -33.81 -2.09
N LEU A 1020 -12.58 -33.20 -2.01
CA LEU A 1020 -11.78 -33.16 -0.79
C LEU A 1020 -12.25 -32.04 0.14
N GLY A 1021 -11.99 -32.22 1.44
CA GLY A 1021 -12.16 -31.18 2.43
C GLY A 1021 -11.30 -29.93 2.12
N PRO A 1022 -11.63 -28.77 2.72
CA PRO A 1022 -10.94 -27.50 2.47
C PRO A 1022 -9.47 -27.49 2.91
N ASP A 1023 -9.00 -28.52 3.60
CA ASP A 1023 -7.61 -28.73 4.06
C ASP A 1023 -6.95 -29.95 3.39
N GLY A 1024 -7.57 -30.50 2.33
CA GLY A 1024 -7.06 -31.68 1.61
C GLY A 1024 -7.43 -33.03 2.23
N PHE A 1025 -8.23 -33.04 3.30
CA PHE A 1025 -8.71 -34.27 3.94
C PHE A 1025 -9.69 -35.04 3.05
N ILE A 1026 -9.47 -36.36 2.93
CA ILE A 1026 -10.32 -37.27 2.16
C ILE A 1026 -11.52 -37.66 3.04
N PRO A 1027 -12.77 -37.36 2.66
CA PRO A 1027 -13.93 -37.70 3.47
C PRO A 1027 -14.05 -39.21 3.76
N PRO A 1028 -14.43 -39.60 5.00
CA PRO A 1028 -14.60 -41.02 5.34
C PRO A 1028 -15.82 -41.62 4.62
N GLY A 1029 -15.74 -42.90 4.24
CA GLY A 1029 -16.85 -43.65 3.64
C GLY A 1029 -16.97 -43.59 2.11
N LEU A 1030 -16.03 -42.94 1.42
CA LEU A 1030 -15.92 -42.99 -0.05
C LEU A 1030 -15.43 -44.39 -0.49
N THR A 1031 -16.31 -45.18 -1.12
CA THR A 1031 -15.98 -46.52 -1.66
C THR A 1031 -15.75 -46.52 -3.18
N ALA A 1032 -15.81 -45.36 -3.83
CA ALA A 1032 -15.66 -45.21 -5.28
C ALA A 1032 -14.72 -44.04 -5.63
N GLY A 1033 -13.68 -44.32 -6.43
CA GLY A 1033 -12.63 -43.38 -6.83
C GLY A 1033 -11.21 -43.92 -6.54
N ALA A 1034 -10.17 -43.33 -7.13
CA ALA A 1034 -8.77 -43.75 -6.91
C ALA A 1034 -8.23 -43.40 -5.50
N LEU A 1035 -8.87 -42.46 -4.78
CA LEU A 1035 -8.48 -42.02 -3.44
C LEU A 1035 -9.49 -42.49 -2.40
N VAL A 1036 -9.03 -43.35 -1.49
CA VAL A 1036 -9.83 -43.87 -0.36
C VAL A 1036 -9.15 -43.46 0.94
N ASN A 1037 -9.93 -43.01 1.92
CA ASN A 1037 -9.40 -42.70 3.25
C ASN A 1037 -9.13 -44.00 4.02
N ASN A 1038 -7.85 -44.40 4.09
CA ASN A 1038 -7.39 -45.58 4.83
C ASN A 1038 -6.90 -45.25 6.26
N SER A 1039 -6.93 -43.99 6.68
CA SER A 1039 -6.38 -43.55 7.98
C SER A 1039 -7.20 -44.01 9.19
N GLY A 1040 -8.49 -44.31 8.98
CA GLY A 1040 -9.45 -44.58 10.06
C GLY A 1040 -9.95 -43.33 10.80
N LEU A 1041 -9.46 -42.14 10.44
CA LEU A 1041 -9.89 -40.87 11.04
C LEU A 1041 -11.26 -40.44 10.50
N THR A 1042 -12.15 -40.04 11.41
CA THR A 1042 -13.49 -39.54 11.06
C THR A 1042 -13.53 -38.04 10.76
N LYS A 1043 -12.50 -37.30 11.20
CA LYS A 1043 -12.33 -35.85 11.03
C LYS A 1043 -10.88 -35.54 10.67
N SER A 1044 -10.67 -34.39 10.03
CA SER A 1044 -9.33 -33.96 9.62
C SER A 1044 -8.39 -33.75 10.83
N PRO A 1045 -7.16 -34.30 10.79
CA PRO A 1045 -6.15 -34.09 11.83
C PRO A 1045 -5.37 -32.78 11.65
N VAL A 1046 -5.60 -32.00 10.59
CA VAL A 1046 -4.75 -30.86 10.22
C VAL A 1046 -4.67 -29.80 11.31
N LYS A 1047 -5.81 -29.35 11.85
CA LYS A 1047 -5.83 -28.34 12.93
C LYS A 1047 -5.15 -28.85 14.21
N PHE A 1048 -5.38 -30.12 14.56
CA PHE A 1048 -4.73 -30.76 15.70
C PHE A 1048 -3.20 -30.76 15.52
N LEU A 1049 -2.70 -31.18 14.36
CA LEU A 1049 -1.28 -31.26 14.09
C LEU A 1049 -0.62 -29.88 14.00
N LYS A 1050 -1.28 -28.88 13.41
CA LYS A 1050 -0.77 -27.49 13.41
C LYS A 1050 -0.54 -26.99 14.83
N VAL A 1051 -1.48 -27.21 15.75
CA VAL A 1051 -1.33 -26.81 17.16
C VAL A 1051 -0.27 -27.65 17.88
N LEU A 1052 -0.25 -28.97 17.65
CA LEU A 1052 0.76 -29.86 18.22
C LEU A 1052 2.18 -29.41 17.84
N MET A 1053 2.40 -29.08 16.57
CA MET A 1053 3.73 -28.74 16.06
C MET A 1053 4.19 -27.33 16.44
N THR A 1054 3.28 -26.35 16.46
CA THR A 1054 3.63 -24.92 16.67
C THR A 1054 3.59 -24.47 18.12
N ARG A 1055 2.70 -25.06 18.95
CA ARG A 1055 2.48 -24.63 20.35
C ARG A 1055 2.89 -25.66 21.41
N VAL A 1056 2.69 -26.94 21.12
CA VAL A 1056 2.87 -28.01 22.14
C VAL A 1056 4.28 -28.59 22.08
N ARG A 1057 4.76 -28.98 20.90
CA ARG A 1057 6.12 -29.52 20.71
C ARG A 1057 7.18 -28.45 20.54
N ARG A 1058 6.75 -27.27 20.12
CA ARG A 1058 7.59 -26.10 19.89
C ARG A 1058 6.83 -24.89 20.39
N ASN A 1059 7.56 -23.82 20.65
CA ASN A 1059 6.96 -22.52 20.92
C ASN A 1059 7.30 -21.56 19.76
N CYS A 1060 7.14 -22.05 18.53
CA CYS A 1060 7.49 -21.34 17.31
C CYS A 1060 6.26 -20.70 16.67
N GLU A 1061 6.43 -19.52 16.07
CA GLU A 1061 5.32 -18.83 15.41
C GLU A 1061 4.80 -19.58 14.17
N THR A 1062 5.69 -20.20 13.37
CA THR A 1062 5.31 -20.86 12.11
C THR A 1062 6.17 -22.07 11.75
N ILE A 1063 5.59 -23.03 11.03
CA ILE A 1063 6.26 -24.23 10.48
C ILE A 1063 6.10 -24.38 8.96
N GLU A 1064 5.49 -23.40 8.31
CA GLU A 1064 4.91 -23.48 6.96
C GLU A 1064 5.96 -23.81 5.89
N ARG A 1065 7.23 -23.42 6.10
CA ARG A 1065 8.33 -23.69 5.17
C ARG A 1065 8.90 -25.11 5.26
N THR A 1066 8.43 -25.91 6.21
CA THR A 1066 8.88 -27.29 6.38
C THR A 1066 8.04 -28.26 5.55
N HIS A 1067 8.50 -29.49 5.33
CA HIS A 1067 7.72 -30.49 4.60
C HIS A 1067 6.36 -30.73 5.28
N LEU A 1068 6.33 -30.88 6.60
CA LEU A 1068 5.08 -31.06 7.33
C LEU A 1068 4.21 -29.80 7.34
N GLY A 1069 4.81 -28.60 7.41
CA GLY A 1069 4.07 -27.35 7.27
C GLY A 1069 3.30 -27.27 5.96
N LYS A 1070 4.01 -27.50 4.84
CA LYS A 1070 3.43 -27.55 3.49
C LYS A 1070 2.32 -28.59 3.36
N ILE A 1071 2.51 -29.80 3.90
CA ILE A 1071 1.48 -30.84 3.93
C ILE A 1071 0.22 -30.36 4.67
N LEU A 1072 0.39 -29.74 5.84
CA LEU A 1072 -0.72 -29.24 6.67
C LEU A 1072 -1.37 -27.98 6.10
N ASP A 1073 -0.68 -27.25 5.22
CA ASP A 1073 -1.23 -26.15 4.42
C ASP A 1073 -1.90 -26.64 3.14
N GLY A 1074 -1.84 -27.95 2.87
CA GLY A 1074 -2.42 -28.61 1.70
C GLY A 1074 -1.69 -28.25 0.40
N GLU A 1075 -0.36 -28.12 0.45
CA GLU A 1075 0.51 -28.07 -0.72
C GLU A 1075 0.92 -29.49 -1.17
N ILE A 1076 1.07 -29.68 -2.49
CA ILE A 1076 1.57 -30.94 -3.07
C ILE A 1076 3.09 -30.86 -3.17
N LEU A 1077 3.78 -31.78 -2.50
CA LEU A 1077 5.22 -31.94 -2.66
C LEU A 1077 5.51 -32.88 -3.84
N GLY A 1078 6.51 -32.56 -4.64
CA GLY A 1078 7.05 -33.40 -5.71
C GLY A 1078 8.37 -34.04 -5.31
N GLN A 1079 8.92 -34.92 -6.16
CA GLN A 1079 10.23 -35.56 -5.90
C GLN A 1079 11.36 -34.53 -5.71
N ARG A 1080 11.31 -33.42 -6.45
CA ARG A 1080 12.28 -32.31 -6.36
C ARG A 1080 12.33 -31.64 -4.99
N ASP A 1081 11.25 -31.68 -4.21
CA ASP A 1081 11.26 -31.13 -2.84
C ASP A 1081 12.14 -31.96 -1.88
N PHE A 1082 12.57 -33.15 -2.31
CA PHE A 1082 13.42 -34.07 -1.55
C PHE A 1082 14.80 -34.29 -2.18
N GLU A 1083 15.08 -33.64 -3.31
CA GLU A 1083 16.38 -33.66 -3.98
C GLU A 1083 17.25 -32.54 -3.40
N SER A 1084 18.25 -32.91 -2.60
CA SER A 1084 19.23 -31.99 -1.99
C SER A 1084 20.35 -31.61 -2.96
#